data_AF-A0A9P6WPA6-F1
#
_entry.id   AF-A0A9P6WPA6-F1
#
_cell.length_a   1.000
_cell.length_b   1.000
_cell.length_c   1.000
_cell.angle_alpha   90.00
_cell.angle_beta   90.00
_cell.angle_gamma   90.00
#
_symmetry.space_group_name_H-M   'P 1'
#
loop_
_entity.id
_entity.type
_entity.pdbx_description
1 polymer ?
#
loop_
_entity_poly.entity_id
_entity_poly.type
_entity_poly.pdbx_seq_one_letter_code
_entity_poly.pdbx_strand_id
1 'polypeptide(L)'
;MLRALGFKSSPSLSQDEINAKIANQALQLEKALKAMDYVLDDRAQEAFKMLDDHDNIAISQLAYGVVQFLEATLGFEPETMKKASQTLSKAESMAWKEKTDAEKNNVKSSQIYPPGTEFAVAYAESNLLNALLMLLSENFMEGAKALLKLRRAYQTLDSISKHLNTPLDASSSSLANLDSYTLCSNHGTDFVDLPLPLTEQEIKDKKIIDQLDQTYHMRLDRINGNHIGNPPVSDSLRTDLGFNDKNSIKPSSNDVLKFGNPQVASVDEYIHSGVNLCFGILQVVLSLIPQGIGKVLSVVGFKGSREAGLQMVWNAAQERNIHGGIGLLALLVFYDGPFQFTDVDFDIPTADELEAANKKFKHSQESTDALEKIKTNASSKSVTKKELLQDKITLERMATLGNGETLLHPGEKLVKVLLHSRALFPHSNLWLLQESRMLASRGRLHEAVELMDTAKPSQMKQVDALLGFDRCMILVFLHHFDRAAKDFLDLIKINSYSHALYTWFAAGCYLEAYRMCLTNNIPEDSDVDPSKIEEYAKLAEKNMHNAPKLIGQKKFLSKIPPFEKLIARKYKELNDTQAANPKIAFIDCVQTSLIHELAYFWNGYNRMSTQCLELSIKLLAYSASTPTKNNLSGVSSTSIASSISKKSSSTSIESISPISLSLVNKDTGLTYAKVFESKEQRMIRVTLQCLALRRLGYIKEGMQIFDKVVISNIVQPDGKLTKLNENPYLYPTALYERALFTWKINGADGLSECMRWLKDSQVYGGDDYELSTRVTMKTKAAIDRLEDLNF
;
A
#
# COMPACT_ATOMS: atom_id res chain seq x y z
N MET A 1 28.00 -3.64 48.22
CA MET A 1 28.48 -2.76 49.31
C MET A 1 27.68 -1.46 49.43
N LEU A 2 27.48 -0.65 48.37
CA LEU A 2 26.71 0.61 48.46
C LEU A 2 25.21 0.45 48.81
N ARG A 3 24.56 -0.63 48.36
CA ARG A 3 23.15 -0.94 48.69
C ARG A 3 22.91 -1.40 50.14
N ALA A 4 23.97 -1.76 50.87
CA ALA A 4 23.93 -2.20 52.26
C ALA A 4 24.14 -1.07 53.28
N LEU A 5 24.39 0.16 52.82
CA LEU A 5 24.74 1.34 53.64
C LEU A 5 23.60 2.39 53.73
N GLY A 6 22.35 2.04 53.38
CA GLY A 6 21.19 2.88 53.72
C GLY A 6 20.98 4.17 52.90
N PHE A 7 21.81 4.47 51.89
CA PHE A 7 21.53 5.57 50.97
C PHE A 7 20.43 5.15 49.97
N LYS A 8 19.15 5.38 50.32
CA LYS A 8 18.14 5.65 49.30
C LYS A 8 18.52 6.98 48.67
N SER A 9 18.89 7.00 47.39
CA SER A 9 19.03 8.26 46.66
C SER A 9 17.63 8.90 46.60
N SER A 10 17.40 9.92 47.43
CA SER A 10 16.25 10.81 47.24
C SER A 10 16.28 11.38 45.80
N PRO A 11 15.14 11.66 45.17
CA PRO A 11 15.12 12.42 43.92
C PRO A 11 15.96 13.68 44.08
N SER A 12 16.82 14.02 43.11
CA SER A 12 17.62 15.24 43.18
C SER A 12 16.82 16.52 42.92
N LEU A 13 15.58 16.39 42.41
CA LEU A 13 14.67 17.49 42.12
C LEU A 13 13.58 17.61 43.19
N SER A 14 13.22 18.84 43.52
CA SER A 14 12.03 19.18 44.29
C SER A 14 10.75 18.92 43.48
N GLN A 15 9.60 18.83 44.16
CA GLN A 15 8.31 18.63 43.49
C GLN A 15 7.97 19.80 42.53
N ASP A 16 8.28 21.03 42.93
CA ASP A 16 8.07 22.23 42.11
C ASP A 16 8.90 22.18 40.81
N GLU A 17 10.16 21.75 40.89
CA GLU A 17 11.01 21.56 39.70
C GLU A 17 10.48 20.44 38.78
N ILE A 18 9.90 19.39 39.36
CA ILE A 18 9.28 18.29 38.61
C ILE A 18 8.03 18.79 37.87
N ASN A 19 7.14 19.50 38.55
CA ASN A 19 5.90 20.02 37.97
C ASN A 19 6.19 21.06 36.87
N ALA A 20 7.15 21.97 37.10
CA ALA A 20 7.61 22.90 36.07
C ALA A 20 8.20 22.18 34.85
N LYS A 21 8.95 21.09 35.07
CA LYS A 21 9.51 20.27 33.98
C LYS A 21 8.40 19.59 33.18
N ILE A 22 7.40 19.01 33.83
CA ILE A 22 6.25 18.33 33.19
C ILE A 22 5.44 19.32 32.35
N ALA A 23 5.06 20.47 32.92
CA ALA A 23 4.29 21.50 32.21
C ALA A 23 5.02 21.99 30.95
N ASN A 24 6.33 22.22 31.06
CA ASN A 24 7.14 22.61 29.90
C ASN A 24 7.25 21.48 28.85
N GLN A 25 7.40 20.22 29.27
CA GLN A 25 7.44 19.08 28.36
C GLN A 25 6.14 18.89 27.59
N ALA A 26 4.99 19.04 28.25
CA ALA A 26 3.67 18.95 27.60
C ALA A 26 3.49 20.05 26.54
N LEU A 27 3.90 21.28 26.85
CA LEU A 27 3.86 22.39 25.89
C LEU A 27 4.80 22.14 24.67
N GLN A 28 6.01 21.63 24.92
CA GLN A 28 6.95 21.28 23.86
C GLN A 28 6.41 20.18 22.94
N LEU A 29 5.72 19.19 23.51
CA LEU A 29 5.05 18.14 22.76
C LEU A 29 3.94 18.71 21.87
N GLU A 30 3.05 19.55 22.39
CA GLU A 30 1.97 20.16 21.56
C GLU A 30 2.52 21.04 20.43
N LYS A 31 3.63 21.75 20.64
CA LYS A 31 4.34 22.46 19.56
C LYS A 31 4.85 21.52 18.47
N ALA A 32 5.44 20.39 18.86
CA ALA A 32 5.90 19.38 17.91
C ALA A 32 4.73 18.74 17.14
N LEU A 33 3.62 18.42 17.80
CA LEU A 33 2.41 17.89 17.16
C LEU A 33 1.83 18.88 16.14
N LYS A 34 1.73 20.17 16.51
CA LYS A 34 1.33 21.24 15.59
C LYS A 34 2.25 21.36 14.38
N ALA A 35 3.57 21.25 14.59
CA ALA A 35 4.54 21.26 13.48
C ALA A 35 4.29 20.09 12.51
N MET A 36 3.96 18.91 13.02
CA MET A 36 3.65 17.76 12.17
C MET A 36 2.34 17.90 11.38
N ASP A 37 1.37 18.64 11.91
CA ASP A 37 0.14 18.92 11.17
C ASP A 37 0.36 19.89 9.99
N TYR A 38 1.31 20.83 10.11
CA TYR A 38 1.77 21.58 8.94
C TYR A 38 2.38 20.66 7.88
N VAL A 39 3.15 19.64 8.28
CA VAL A 39 3.72 18.66 7.33
C VAL A 39 2.62 17.87 6.60
N LEU A 40 1.61 17.40 7.32
CA LEU A 40 0.48 16.67 6.73
C LEU A 40 -0.36 17.54 5.77
N ASP A 41 -0.33 18.87 5.95
CA ASP A 41 -0.96 19.86 5.08
C ASP A 41 -0.03 20.44 3.99
N ASP A 42 1.11 19.78 3.71
CA ASP A 42 2.11 20.24 2.73
C ASP A 42 2.67 21.67 3.00
N ARG A 43 2.88 21.97 4.27
CA ARG A 43 3.46 23.23 4.79
C ARG A 43 4.73 22.96 5.61
N ALA A 44 5.65 22.19 5.03
CA ALA A 44 6.85 21.72 5.72
C ALA A 44 7.76 22.87 6.19
N GLN A 45 7.78 24.01 5.48
CA GLN A 45 8.60 25.15 5.87
C GLN A 45 8.14 25.77 7.20
N GLU A 46 6.84 25.84 7.42
CA GLU A 46 6.22 26.30 8.67
C GLU A 46 6.58 25.36 9.83
N ALA A 47 6.59 24.05 9.58
CA ALA A 47 7.03 23.05 10.55
C ALA A 47 8.50 23.27 10.95
N PHE A 48 9.40 23.47 9.99
CA PHE A 48 10.82 23.73 10.28
C PHE A 48 11.06 25.02 11.06
N LYS A 49 10.31 26.09 10.76
CA LYS A 49 10.38 27.35 11.51
C LYS A 49 9.91 27.18 12.96
N MET A 50 8.87 26.36 13.17
CA MET A 50 8.34 26.08 14.50
C MET A 50 9.27 25.20 15.36
N LEU A 51 10.15 24.43 14.71
CA LEU A 51 11.11 23.52 15.33
C LEU A 51 12.54 24.08 15.28
N ASP A 52 12.72 25.40 15.27
CA ASP A 52 14.05 26.02 15.20
C ASP A 52 14.93 25.66 16.41
N ASP A 53 14.30 25.47 17.58
CA ASP A 53 14.90 25.07 18.84
C ASP A 53 15.16 23.55 19.00
N HIS A 54 14.93 22.76 17.94
CA HIS A 54 15.01 21.30 17.95
C HIS A 54 16.29 20.74 18.56
N ASP A 55 17.42 21.40 18.35
CA ASP A 55 18.73 20.97 18.83
C ASP A 55 18.84 20.83 20.36
N ASN A 56 17.91 21.43 21.11
CA ASN A 56 17.89 21.46 22.57
C ASN A 56 16.74 20.64 23.19
N ILE A 57 15.75 20.22 22.41
CA ILE A 57 14.53 19.58 22.90
C ILE A 57 14.37 18.21 22.22
N ALA A 58 14.36 17.13 23.01
CA ALA A 58 14.37 15.77 22.48
C ALA A 58 13.19 15.47 21.53
N ILE A 59 11.98 15.89 21.88
CA ILE A 59 10.78 15.68 21.06
C ILE A 59 10.82 16.54 19.78
N SER A 60 11.23 17.80 19.87
CA SER A 60 11.41 18.66 18.69
C SER A 60 12.50 18.12 17.75
N GLN A 61 13.61 17.58 18.30
CA GLN A 61 14.66 16.91 17.51
C GLN A 61 14.12 15.72 16.73
N LEU A 62 13.26 14.91 17.36
CA LEU A 62 12.59 13.80 16.70
C LEU A 62 11.64 14.31 15.61
N ALA A 63 10.76 15.27 15.92
CA ALA A 63 9.81 15.83 14.96
C ALA A 63 10.54 16.41 13.73
N TYR A 64 11.62 17.16 13.95
CA TYR A 64 12.47 17.69 12.88
C TYR A 64 13.10 16.57 12.05
N GLY A 65 13.56 15.50 12.71
CA GLY A 65 14.04 14.28 12.07
C GLY A 65 12.98 13.54 11.25
N VAL A 66 11.71 13.53 11.70
CA VAL A 66 10.59 12.96 10.95
C VAL A 66 10.36 13.74 9.65
N VAL A 67 10.38 15.08 9.67
CA VAL A 67 10.21 15.88 8.45
C VAL A 67 11.33 15.57 7.45
N GLN A 68 12.58 15.57 7.89
CA GLN A 68 13.73 15.23 7.03
C GLN A 68 13.69 13.79 6.55
N PHE A 69 13.21 12.85 7.38
CA PHE A 69 13.02 11.46 7.00
C PHE A 69 12.00 11.32 5.86
N LEU A 70 10.86 12.02 5.94
CA LEU A 70 9.84 12.01 4.89
C LEU A 70 10.40 12.57 3.57
N GLU A 71 11.11 13.71 3.63
CA GLU A 71 11.79 14.29 2.46
C GLU A 71 12.83 13.32 1.86
N ALA A 72 13.61 12.67 2.71
CA ALA A 72 14.68 11.77 2.29
C ALA A 72 14.16 10.45 1.71
N THR A 73 13.14 9.85 2.32
CA THR A 73 12.62 8.54 1.90
C THR A 73 11.76 8.60 0.65
N LEU A 74 11.08 9.72 0.39
CA LEU A 74 10.35 9.90 -0.85
C LEU A 74 11.29 10.27 -2.02
N GLY A 75 12.45 10.87 -1.75
CA GLY A 75 13.38 11.37 -2.77
C GLY A 75 14.56 10.45 -3.08
N PHE A 76 14.93 9.58 -2.13
CA PHE A 76 16.11 8.71 -2.19
C PHE A 76 17.42 9.45 -2.50
N GLU A 77 17.52 10.72 -2.12
CA GLU A 77 18.72 11.53 -2.35
C GLU A 77 19.76 11.25 -1.24
N PRO A 78 21.01 10.84 -1.57
CA PRO A 78 21.99 10.40 -0.57
C PRO A 78 22.28 11.46 0.51
N GLU A 79 22.37 12.73 0.12
CA GLU A 79 22.64 13.83 1.05
C GLU A 79 21.46 14.07 2.01
N THR A 80 20.22 14.01 1.52
CA THR A 80 19.03 14.15 2.38
C THR A 80 18.91 12.96 3.34
N MET A 81 19.23 11.75 2.87
CA MET A 81 19.22 10.55 3.71
C MET A 81 20.28 10.62 4.82
N LYS A 82 21.49 11.08 4.48
CA LYS A 82 22.56 11.27 5.46
C LYS A 82 22.18 12.32 6.51
N LYS A 83 21.61 13.45 6.08
CA LYS A 83 21.16 14.52 6.98
C LYS A 83 20.07 14.02 7.93
N ALA A 84 19.04 13.33 7.41
CA ALA A 84 18.00 12.73 8.21
C ALA A 84 18.55 11.70 9.23
N SER A 85 19.49 10.84 8.82
CA SER A 85 20.12 9.85 9.71
C SER A 85 20.92 10.49 10.84
N GLN A 86 21.64 11.58 10.57
CA GLN A 86 22.36 12.35 11.60
C GLN A 86 21.39 12.96 12.62
N THR A 87 20.33 13.62 12.14
CA THR A 87 19.28 14.23 12.98
C THR A 87 18.60 13.19 13.86
N LEU A 88 18.23 12.04 13.31
CA LEU A 88 17.58 10.94 14.05
C LEU A 88 18.53 10.24 15.04
N SER A 89 19.83 10.16 14.72
CA SER A 89 20.83 9.64 15.67
C SER A 89 21.02 10.58 16.87
N LYS A 90 20.90 11.90 16.64
CA LYS A 90 20.86 12.89 17.72
C LYS A 90 19.57 12.79 18.53
N ALA A 91 18.41 12.65 17.88
CA ALA A 91 17.13 12.42 18.53
C ALA A 91 17.16 11.18 19.45
N GLU A 92 17.70 10.06 18.96
CA GLU A 92 17.92 8.83 19.74
C GLU A 92 18.73 9.11 21.02
N SER A 93 19.84 9.84 20.88
CA SER A 93 20.73 10.13 22.00
C SER A 93 20.08 11.05 23.04
N MET A 94 19.34 12.06 22.58
CA MET A 94 18.62 13.01 23.44
C MET A 94 17.45 12.33 24.16
N ALA A 95 16.65 11.53 23.46
CA ALA A 95 15.55 10.78 24.03
C ALA A 95 16.04 9.77 25.09
N TRP A 96 17.15 9.07 24.82
CA TRP A 96 17.74 8.17 25.80
C TRP A 96 18.21 8.89 27.07
N LYS A 97 18.79 10.09 26.91
CA LYS A 97 19.21 10.93 28.04
C LYS A 97 18.02 11.38 28.88
N GLU A 98 16.99 11.97 28.26
CA GLU A 98 15.79 12.43 28.98
C GLU A 98 15.05 11.28 29.66
N LYS A 99 14.95 10.10 29.01
CA LYS A 99 14.42 8.89 29.61
C LYS A 99 15.16 8.54 30.91
N THR A 100 16.49 8.46 30.84
CA THR A 100 17.33 8.11 31.99
C THR A 100 17.23 9.15 33.11
N ASP A 101 17.18 10.42 32.74
CA ASP A 101 17.04 11.53 33.70
C ASP A 101 15.66 11.53 34.37
N ALA A 102 14.59 11.20 33.63
CA ALA A 102 13.24 11.06 34.17
C ALA A 102 13.14 9.86 35.14
N GLU A 103 13.71 8.70 34.78
CA GLU A 103 13.77 7.52 35.64
C GLU A 103 14.57 7.80 36.93
N LYS A 104 15.72 8.47 36.82
CA LYS A 104 16.57 8.81 37.97
C LYS A 104 15.89 9.78 38.94
N ASN A 105 15.17 10.76 38.42
CA ASN A 105 14.49 11.78 39.22
C ASN A 105 13.04 11.44 39.55
N ASN A 106 12.55 10.28 39.12
CA ASN A 106 11.15 9.86 39.28
C ASN A 106 10.15 10.89 38.74
N VAL A 107 10.46 11.51 37.59
CA VAL A 107 9.59 12.48 36.91
C VAL A 107 8.45 11.71 36.25
N LYS A 108 7.28 11.72 36.89
CA LYS A 108 6.09 11.01 36.41
C LYS A 108 5.19 12.00 35.65
N SER A 109 5.29 12.03 34.32
CA SER A 109 4.51 12.87 33.40
C SER A 109 3.16 12.27 33.00
N SER A 110 2.91 11.00 33.35
CA SER A 110 1.70 10.24 33.04
C SER A 110 1.12 9.61 34.29
N GLN A 111 -0.20 9.47 34.39
CA GLN A 111 -0.79 8.66 35.47
C GLN A 111 -0.69 7.16 35.24
N ILE A 112 -0.67 6.75 33.98
CA ILE A 112 -0.74 5.37 33.51
C ILE A 112 0.66 4.76 33.43
N TYR A 113 1.62 5.52 32.93
CA TYR A 113 2.93 5.01 32.56
C TYR A 113 4.04 5.30 33.57
N PRO A 114 5.07 4.44 33.63
CA PRO A 114 6.28 4.73 34.39
C PRO A 114 7.01 6.00 33.92
N PRO A 115 7.83 6.64 34.78
CA PRO A 115 8.67 7.78 34.43
C PRO A 115 9.50 7.58 33.16
N GLY A 116 9.44 8.54 32.23
CA GLY A 116 10.26 8.55 31.01
C GLY A 116 9.75 7.69 29.85
N THR A 117 8.50 7.19 29.92
CA THR A 117 7.91 6.36 28.87
C THR A 117 7.74 7.10 27.54
N GLU A 118 7.37 8.38 27.57
CA GLU A 118 7.29 9.27 26.41
C GLU A 118 8.63 9.37 25.66
N PHE A 119 9.75 9.42 26.39
CA PHE A 119 11.08 9.43 25.80
C PHE A 119 11.51 8.03 25.35
N ALA A 120 10.98 6.97 25.95
CA ALA A 120 11.16 5.60 25.45
C ALA A 120 10.46 5.39 24.10
N VAL A 121 9.26 5.97 23.91
CA VAL A 121 8.56 6.00 22.61
C VAL A 121 9.37 6.79 21.59
N ALA A 122 9.78 8.02 21.92
CA ALA A 122 10.63 8.84 21.05
C ALA A 122 11.96 8.15 20.66
N TYR A 123 12.56 7.42 21.60
CA TYR A 123 13.74 6.59 21.36
C TYR A 123 13.45 5.45 20.38
N ALA A 124 12.33 4.75 20.56
CA ALA A 124 11.91 3.67 19.67
C ALA A 124 11.63 4.18 18.25
N GLU A 125 10.90 5.29 18.10
CA GLU A 125 10.62 5.97 16.83
C GLU A 125 11.92 6.37 16.12
N SER A 126 12.83 7.02 16.83
CA SER A 126 14.16 7.38 16.30
C SER A 126 14.93 6.17 15.79
N ASN A 127 14.90 5.05 16.54
CA ASN A 127 15.54 3.80 16.12
C ASN A 127 14.89 3.20 14.87
N LEU A 128 13.56 3.21 14.76
CA LEU A 128 12.84 2.70 13.59
C LEU A 128 13.16 3.51 12.34
N LEU A 129 13.00 4.83 12.40
CA LEU A 129 13.23 5.72 11.26
C LEU A 129 14.69 5.66 10.80
N ASN A 130 15.63 5.68 11.74
CA ASN A 130 17.05 5.57 11.42
C ASN A 130 17.39 4.18 10.85
N ALA A 131 16.82 3.09 11.39
CA ALA A 131 17.01 1.76 10.83
C ALA A 131 16.50 1.66 9.39
N LEU A 132 15.36 2.28 9.07
CA LEU A 132 14.84 2.34 7.71
C LEU A 132 15.80 3.08 6.77
N LEU A 133 16.34 4.23 7.18
CA LEU A 133 17.36 4.94 6.39
C LEU A 133 18.62 4.07 6.19
N MET A 134 19.07 3.39 7.23
CA MET A 134 20.24 2.50 7.20
C MET A 134 20.06 1.28 6.28
N LEU A 135 18.84 0.75 6.19
CA LEU A 135 18.50 -0.31 5.25
C LEU A 135 18.50 0.19 3.80
N LEU A 136 18.27 1.49 3.60
CA LEU A 136 18.26 2.12 2.29
C LEU A 136 19.66 2.63 1.86
N SER A 137 20.59 2.89 2.78
CA SER A 137 21.88 3.57 2.54
C SER A 137 23.04 2.68 2.05
N GLU A 138 22.73 1.63 1.30
CA GLU A 138 23.68 0.88 0.44
C GLU A 138 24.90 0.20 1.12
N ASN A 139 24.98 0.13 2.45
CA ASN A 139 26.13 -0.46 3.17
C ASN A 139 25.73 -1.71 3.99
N PHE A 140 26.36 -2.87 3.73
CA PHE A 140 26.11 -4.11 4.47
C PHE A 140 26.33 -3.97 5.99
N MET A 141 27.34 -3.19 6.40
CA MET A 141 27.59 -2.90 7.82
C MET A 141 26.46 -2.08 8.44
N GLU A 142 25.80 -1.23 7.66
CA GLU A 142 24.61 -0.49 8.09
C GLU A 142 23.38 -1.39 8.19
N GLY A 143 23.26 -2.40 7.33
CA GLY A 143 22.21 -3.43 7.45
C GLY A 143 22.25 -4.18 8.80
N ALA A 144 23.44 -4.55 9.28
CA ALA A 144 23.58 -5.20 10.60
C ALA A 144 23.21 -4.25 11.75
N LYS A 145 23.64 -2.99 11.67
CA LYS A 145 23.27 -1.95 12.66
C LYS A 145 21.76 -1.65 12.63
N ALA A 146 21.16 -1.63 11.45
CA ALA A 146 19.72 -1.44 11.28
C ALA A 146 18.94 -2.55 11.97
N LEU A 147 19.36 -3.81 11.83
CA LEU A 147 18.73 -4.94 12.52
C LEU A 147 18.80 -4.80 14.05
N LEU A 148 19.93 -4.32 14.60
CA LEU A 148 20.05 -4.04 16.04
C LEU A 148 19.11 -2.93 16.50
N LYS A 149 18.97 -1.86 15.71
CA LYS A 149 18.03 -0.76 15.99
C LYS A 149 16.57 -1.21 15.93
N LEU A 150 16.19 -1.98 14.90
CA LEU A 150 14.85 -2.59 14.80
C LEU A 150 14.54 -3.46 16.02
N ARG A 151 15.52 -4.26 16.48
CA ARG A 151 15.37 -5.08 17.68
C ARG A 151 15.14 -4.25 18.94
N ARG A 152 15.91 -3.17 19.14
CA ARG A 152 15.74 -2.27 20.29
C ARG A 152 14.37 -1.60 20.28
N ALA A 153 13.95 -1.09 19.13
CA ALA A 153 12.63 -0.48 19.00
C ALA A 153 11.51 -1.48 19.29
N TYR A 154 11.55 -2.67 18.69
CA TYR A 154 10.56 -3.72 18.93
C TYR A 154 10.47 -4.11 20.40
N GLN A 155 11.60 -4.33 21.08
CA GLN A 155 11.62 -4.70 22.51
C GLN A 155 11.06 -3.58 23.40
N THR A 156 11.36 -2.33 23.07
CA THR A 156 10.83 -1.16 23.78
C THR A 156 9.31 -1.09 23.62
N LEU A 157 8.82 -1.19 22.38
CA LEU A 157 7.40 -1.14 22.06
C LEU A 157 6.61 -2.33 22.63
N ASP A 158 7.16 -3.55 22.57
CA ASP A 158 6.56 -4.75 23.17
C ASP A 158 6.45 -4.65 24.69
N SER A 159 7.42 -4.01 25.35
CA SER A 159 7.37 -3.75 26.79
C SER A 159 6.26 -2.75 27.14
N ILE A 160 6.13 -1.66 26.37
CA ILE A 160 5.11 -0.64 26.63
C ILE A 160 3.72 -1.17 26.28
N SER A 161 3.57 -1.92 25.18
CA SER A 161 2.28 -2.47 24.74
C SER A 161 1.66 -3.46 25.72
N LYS A 162 2.46 -4.16 26.54
CA LYS A 162 1.95 -5.02 27.63
C LYS A 162 1.25 -4.22 28.73
N HIS A 163 1.64 -2.97 28.95
CA HIS A 163 0.96 -2.08 29.88
C HIS A 163 -0.39 -1.61 29.34
N LEU A 164 -0.56 -1.55 28.00
CA LEU A 164 -1.85 -1.29 27.36
C LEU A 164 -2.85 -2.44 27.52
N ASN A 165 -2.37 -3.69 27.56
CA ASN A 165 -3.20 -4.90 27.58
C ASN A 165 -3.49 -5.46 28.97
N THR A 166 -2.92 -4.87 30.03
CA THR A 166 -3.30 -5.22 31.40
C THR A 166 -4.72 -4.68 31.63
N PRO A 167 -5.68 -5.45 32.20
CA PRO A 167 -6.98 -4.90 32.55
C PRO A 167 -6.74 -3.77 33.55
N LEU A 168 -6.77 -2.54 33.04
CA LEU A 168 -6.76 -1.35 33.85
C LEU A 168 -8.10 -1.36 34.57
N ASP A 169 -8.08 -1.47 35.89
CA ASP A 169 -9.24 -1.14 36.71
C ASP A 169 -9.79 0.23 36.21
N ALA A 170 -11.02 0.19 35.71
CA ALA A 170 -11.89 1.31 35.36
C ALA A 170 -11.44 2.36 34.31
N SER A 171 -10.28 2.26 33.64
CA SER A 171 -9.81 3.31 32.70
C SER A 171 -9.84 2.97 31.20
N SER A 172 -9.96 1.69 30.82
CA SER A 172 -10.20 1.31 29.41
C SER A 172 -11.68 1.02 29.11
N SER A 173 -12.48 0.66 30.11
CA SER A 173 -13.94 0.57 30.00
C SER A 173 -14.63 1.95 29.98
N SER A 174 -13.94 3.00 30.42
CA SER A 174 -14.38 4.40 30.33
C SER A 174 -14.06 5.06 28.97
N LEU A 175 -13.26 4.41 28.12
CA LEU A 175 -13.05 4.82 26.72
C LEU A 175 -14.00 4.12 25.74
N ALA A 176 -14.63 3.02 26.15
CA ALA A 176 -15.62 2.28 25.35
C ALA A 176 -17.08 2.73 25.59
N ASN A 177 -17.35 3.53 26.64
CA ASN A 177 -18.68 4.05 26.94
C ASN A 177 -18.68 5.58 26.80
N LEU A 178 -19.07 6.04 25.61
CA LEU A 178 -19.03 7.45 25.18
C LEU A 178 -20.21 8.29 25.70
N ASP A 179 -21.15 7.69 26.46
CA ASP A 179 -22.42 8.34 26.86
C ASP A 179 -22.51 8.72 28.35
N SER A 180 -21.46 8.51 29.17
CA SER A 180 -21.58 8.68 30.64
C SER A 180 -20.70 9.75 31.29
N TYR A 181 -19.92 10.54 30.55
CA TYR A 181 -19.22 11.71 31.11
C TYR A 181 -20.00 13.01 30.88
N THR A 182 -21.15 13.11 31.54
CA THR A 182 -21.86 14.38 31.74
C THR A 182 -21.00 15.34 32.57
N LEU A 183 -20.62 16.47 31.97
CA LEU A 183 -20.30 17.78 32.58
C LEU A 183 -19.64 17.75 33.97
N CYS A 184 -18.31 17.56 34.02
CA CYS A 184 -17.52 18.12 35.12
C CYS A 184 -17.28 19.63 34.87
N SER A 185 -18.36 20.40 34.96
CA SER A 185 -18.30 21.83 35.23
C SER A 185 -18.69 22.00 36.68
N ASN A 186 -17.69 22.03 37.58
CA ASN A 186 -17.66 22.83 38.83
C ASN A 186 -16.57 22.30 39.77
N HIS A 187 -15.38 22.88 39.66
CA HIS A 187 -14.39 23.26 40.71
C HIS A 187 -12.98 23.30 40.09
N GLY A 188 -12.23 24.38 40.36
CA GLY A 188 -11.03 24.76 39.62
C GLY A 188 -9.77 23.93 39.90
N THR A 189 -8.75 24.18 39.06
CA THR A 189 -7.32 23.81 39.18
C THR A 189 -6.83 22.42 38.74
N ASP A 190 -7.68 21.53 38.23
CA ASP A 190 -7.22 20.22 37.73
C ASP A 190 -6.83 20.27 36.23
N PHE A 191 -5.52 20.37 35.94
CA PHE A 191 -4.96 20.24 34.59
C PHE A 191 -4.63 18.77 34.29
N VAL A 192 -5.22 18.19 33.24
CA VAL A 192 -4.99 16.78 32.87
C VAL A 192 -3.53 16.46 32.51
N ASP A 193 -2.76 17.45 32.03
CA ASP A 193 -1.33 17.30 31.70
C ASP A 193 -0.40 17.33 32.92
N LEU A 194 -0.96 17.55 34.11
CA LEU A 194 -0.21 17.49 35.36
C LEU A 194 -0.76 16.34 36.23
N PRO A 195 -0.01 15.24 36.39
CA PRO A 195 -0.49 14.09 37.15
C PRO A 195 -0.79 14.42 38.61
N LEU A 196 0.04 15.23 39.26
CA LEU A 196 -0.11 15.58 40.67
C LEU A 196 -0.75 16.97 40.84
N PRO A 197 -1.65 17.17 41.82
CA PRO A 197 -2.27 18.47 42.05
C PRO A 197 -1.21 19.50 42.45
N LEU A 198 -1.36 20.73 41.96
CA LEU A 198 -0.49 21.85 42.27
C LEU A 198 -0.57 22.19 43.77
N THR A 199 0.57 22.47 44.38
CA THR A 199 0.64 23.04 45.74
C THR A 199 0.18 24.50 45.75
N GLU A 200 -0.21 25.04 46.91
CA GLU A 200 -0.62 26.46 47.05
C GLU A 200 0.44 27.47 46.56
N GLN A 201 1.71 27.07 46.54
CA GLN A 201 2.83 27.89 46.08
C GLN A 201 2.99 27.83 44.55
N GLU A 202 2.73 26.67 43.94
CA GLU A 202 2.76 26.49 42.47
C GLU A 202 1.53 27.07 41.78
N ILE A 203 0.37 27.10 42.46
CA ILE A 203 -0.82 27.86 42.01
C ILE A 203 -0.48 29.35 41.87
N LYS A 204 0.53 29.85 42.60
CA LYS A 204 1.04 31.22 42.50
C LYS A 204 2.20 31.37 41.52
N ASP A 205 2.80 30.28 41.02
CA ASP A 205 3.78 30.34 39.94
C ASP A 205 3.06 30.51 38.61
N LYS A 206 2.90 31.77 38.23
CA LYS A 206 2.24 32.18 36.98
C LYS A 206 2.82 31.45 35.76
N LYS A 207 4.10 31.10 35.75
CA LYS A 207 4.73 30.47 34.58
C LYS A 207 4.22 29.05 34.34
N ILE A 208 4.04 28.25 35.40
CA ILE A 208 3.56 26.86 35.28
C ILE A 208 2.10 26.87 34.81
N ILE A 209 1.27 27.74 35.41
CA ILE A 209 -0.14 27.90 35.02
C ILE A 209 -0.27 28.36 33.57
N ASP A 210 0.49 29.38 33.17
CA ASP A 210 0.46 29.90 31.79
C ASP A 210 0.86 28.81 30.78
N GLN A 211 1.82 27.94 31.11
CA GLN A 211 2.24 26.82 30.25
C GLN A 211 1.17 25.73 30.14
N LEU A 212 0.52 25.36 31.25
CA LEU A 212 -0.54 24.35 31.26
C LEU A 212 -1.79 24.84 30.54
N ASP A 213 -2.16 26.11 30.73
CA ASP A 213 -3.27 26.76 30.02
C ASP A 213 -3.01 26.83 28.51
N GLN A 214 -1.79 27.25 28.13
CA GLN A 214 -1.37 27.24 26.73
C GLN A 214 -1.42 25.82 26.13
N THR A 215 -0.97 24.80 26.87
CA THR A 215 -1.02 23.40 26.42
C THR A 215 -2.46 22.93 26.19
N TYR A 216 -3.36 23.22 27.14
CA TYR A 216 -4.78 22.89 27.03
C TYR A 216 -5.40 23.51 25.77
N HIS A 217 -5.17 24.81 25.54
CA HIS A 217 -5.70 25.50 24.37
C HIS A 217 -5.11 24.97 23.06
N MET A 218 -3.80 24.71 23.02
CA MET A 218 -3.16 24.11 21.84
C MET A 218 -3.73 22.73 21.51
N ARG A 219 -3.90 21.85 22.51
CA ARG A 219 -4.52 20.53 22.33
C ARG A 219 -5.96 20.66 21.83
N LEU A 220 -6.76 21.52 22.45
CA LEU A 220 -8.16 21.72 22.07
C LEU A 220 -8.28 22.22 20.63
N ASP A 221 -7.46 23.20 20.24
CA ASP A 221 -7.42 23.72 18.87
C ASP A 221 -6.96 22.66 17.87
N ARG A 222 -6.01 21.80 18.26
CA ARG A 222 -5.53 20.68 17.43
C ARG A 222 -6.62 19.65 17.20
N ILE A 223 -7.29 19.21 18.27
CA ILE A 223 -8.41 18.26 18.23
C ILE A 223 -9.55 18.78 17.36
N ASN A 224 -9.86 20.08 17.48
CA ASN A 224 -10.91 20.73 16.67
C ASN A 224 -10.47 21.08 15.24
N GLY A 225 -9.19 20.90 14.88
CA GLY A 225 -8.66 21.21 13.55
C GLY A 225 -8.39 22.70 13.28
N ASN A 226 -8.49 23.57 14.28
CA ASN A 226 -8.43 25.03 14.12
C ASN A 226 -7.01 25.62 14.31
N HIS A 227 -6.04 24.80 14.67
CA HIS A 227 -4.72 25.29 15.11
C HIS A 227 -3.74 25.73 13.99
N ILE A 228 -3.96 25.34 12.73
CA ILE A 228 -3.05 25.64 11.59
C ILE A 228 -3.65 26.62 10.56
N GLY A 229 -4.75 27.30 10.91
CA GLY A 229 -5.36 28.33 10.06
C GLY A 229 -6.13 27.79 8.85
N ASN A 230 -6.52 26.51 8.87
CA ASN A 230 -7.40 25.92 7.87
C ASN A 230 -8.87 26.22 8.20
N PRO A 231 -9.77 26.21 7.20
CA PRO A 231 -11.21 26.26 7.44
C PRO A 231 -11.68 25.10 8.33
N PRO A 232 -12.78 25.26 9.08
CA PRO A 232 -13.40 24.16 9.81
C PRO A 232 -13.71 22.98 8.89
N VAL A 233 -13.55 21.76 9.39
CA VAL A 233 -13.81 20.52 8.62
C VAL A 233 -15.22 20.52 8.03
N SER A 234 -16.21 21.04 8.74
CA SER A 234 -17.60 21.15 8.29
C SER A 234 -17.77 21.90 6.97
N ASP A 235 -16.87 22.82 6.65
CA ASP A 235 -16.99 23.72 5.50
C ASP A 235 -16.51 23.05 4.22
N SER A 236 -15.61 22.07 4.34
CA SER A 236 -14.98 21.35 3.21
C SER A 236 -15.24 19.85 3.17
N LEU A 237 -15.92 19.30 4.19
CA LEU A 237 -16.25 17.87 4.23
C LEU A 237 -17.19 17.52 3.09
N ARG A 238 -16.86 16.44 2.38
CA ARG A 238 -17.68 15.84 1.34
C ARG A 238 -18.14 14.45 1.79
N THR A 239 -19.22 13.96 1.20
CA THR A 239 -19.78 12.64 1.49
C THR A 239 -19.36 11.56 0.48
N ASP A 240 -18.85 11.95 -0.69
CA ASP A 240 -18.38 11.03 -1.74
C ASP A 240 -17.01 11.46 -2.26
N LEU A 241 -16.26 10.51 -2.83
CA LEU A 241 -14.97 10.71 -3.48
C LEU A 241 -15.12 11.49 -4.79
N GLY A 242 -14.07 12.24 -5.14
CA GLY A 242 -14.00 12.98 -6.41
C GLY A 242 -14.90 14.22 -6.43
N PHE A 243 -15.23 14.68 -7.65
CA PHE A 243 -15.96 15.93 -7.88
C PHE A 243 -17.47 15.76 -8.15
N ASN A 244 -17.99 14.53 -8.15
CA ASN A 244 -19.38 14.28 -8.51
C ASN A 244 -20.36 14.66 -7.37
N ASP A 245 -20.56 15.97 -7.23
CA ASP A 245 -21.40 16.62 -6.21
C ASP A 245 -22.85 16.82 -6.70
N LYS A 246 -23.22 16.28 -7.86
CA LYS A 246 -24.48 16.62 -8.56
C LYS A 246 -25.75 16.28 -7.78
N ASN A 247 -25.68 15.50 -6.70
CA ASN A 247 -26.79 15.15 -5.82
C ASN A 247 -26.40 15.06 -4.32
N SER A 248 -25.26 15.62 -3.90
CA SER A 248 -24.80 15.41 -2.51
C SER A 248 -25.62 16.24 -1.51
N ILE A 249 -25.98 15.59 -0.40
CA ILE A 249 -26.55 16.26 0.76
C ILE A 249 -25.38 16.93 1.48
N LYS A 250 -25.49 18.22 1.80
CA LYS A 250 -24.48 18.88 2.65
C LYS A 250 -24.29 18.07 3.93
N PRO A 251 -23.05 17.71 4.31
CA PRO A 251 -22.83 16.94 5.51
C PRO A 251 -23.42 17.67 6.71
N SER A 252 -24.14 16.91 7.53
CA SER A 252 -24.64 17.38 8.82
C SER A 252 -23.50 17.44 9.83
N SER A 253 -23.72 18.14 10.95
CA SER A 253 -22.77 18.13 12.08
C SER A 253 -22.48 16.73 12.61
N ASN A 254 -23.39 15.77 12.40
CA ASN A 254 -23.23 14.38 12.82
C ASN A 254 -22.31 13.57 11.89
N ASP A 255 -22.05 14.05 10.67
CA ASP A 255 -21.17 13.39 9.71
C ASP A 255 -19.68 13.71 9.96
N VAL A 256 -19.41 14.74 10.76
CA VAL A 256 -18.05 15.11 11.18
C VAL A 256 -17.56 14.10 12.21
N LEU A 257 -16.59 13.27 11.81
CA LEU A 257 -15.90 12.36 12.72
C LEU A 257 -15.23 13.12 13.86
N LYS A 258 -15.37 12.63 15.09
CA LYS A 258 -14.68 13.15 16.26
C LYS A 258 -13.46 12.28 16.54
N PHE A 259 -12.28 12.86 16.40
CA PHE A 259 -11.00 12.20 16.68
C PHE A 259 -10.31 12.83 17.89
N GLY A 260 -9.59 12.01 18.66
CA GLY A 260 -8.95 12.42 19.90
C GLY A 260 -9.92 12.70 21.06
N ASN A 261 -9.37 12.87 22.26
CA ASN A 261 -10.12 13.18 23.47
C ASN A 261 -9.44 14.32 24.25
N PRO A 262 -10.07 15.51 24.38
CA PRO A 262 -9.49 16.65 25.10
C PRO A 262 -9.19 16.39 26.58
N GLN A 263 -9.79 15.35 27.17
CA GLN A 263 -9.62 14.95 28.57
C GLN A 263 -8.43 14.02 28.78
N VAL A 264 -7.78 13.55 27.72
CA VAL A 264 -6.56 12.75 27.79
C VAL A 264 -5.37 13.70 27.74
N ALA A 265 -4.40 13.48 28.64
CA ALA A 265 -3.15 14.25 28.64
C ALA A 265 -2.40 14.08 27.31
N SER A 266 -1.75 15.14 26.85
CA SER A 266 -1.05 15.14 25.55
C SER A 266 0.05 14.08 25.50
N VAL A 267 0.72 13.87 26.63
CA VAL A 267 1.76 12.85 26.82
C VAL A 267 1.18 11.44 26.70
N ASP A 268 0.01 11.19 27.31
CA ASP A 268 -0.64 9.89 27.26
C ASP A 268 -1.13 9.60 25.83
N GLU A 269 -1.78 10.58 25.18
CA GLU A 269 -2.19 10.50 23.77
C GLU A 269 -0.99 10.15 22.87
N TYR A 270 0.15 10.83 23.06
CA TYR A 270 1.38 10.56 22.31
C TYR A 270 1.90 9.13 22.53
N ILE A 271 1.98 8.67 23.79
CA ILE A 271 2.44 7.31 24.11
C ILE A 271 1.50 6.26 23.49
N HIS A 272 0.20 6.39 23.72
CA HIS A 272 -0.82 5.44 23.23
C HIS A 272 -0.78 5.34 21.70
N SER A 273 -0.85 6.48 21.03
CA SER A 273 -0.88 6.55 19.56
C SER A 273 0.44 6.09 18.93
N GLY A 274 1.59 6.44 19.51
CA GLY A 274 2.91 6.07 19.00
C GLY A 274 3.17 4.57 19.12
N VAL A 275 2.82 3.96 20.26
CA VAL A 275 2.94 2.50 20.44
C VAL A 275 2.00 1.76 19.49
N ASN A 276 0.74 2.19 19.39
CA ASN A 276 -0.25 1.60 18.48
C ASN A 276 0.22 1.67 17.02
N LEU A 277 0.73 2.82 16.58
CA LEU A 277 1.24 3.00 15.23
C LEU A 277 2.48 2.13 14.97
N CYS A 278 3.56 2.37 15.73
CA CYS A 278 4.86 1.79 15.44
C CYS A 278 4.86 0.27 15.62
N PHE A 279 4.27 -0.22 16.72
CA PHE A 279 4.17 -1.66 16.94
C PHE A 279 3.17 -2.29 15.98
N GLY A 280 2.04 -1.62 15.70
CA GLY A 280 1.06 -2.09 14.71
C GLY A 280 1.67 -2.31 13.33
N ILE A 281 2.40 -1.32 12.80
CA ILE A 281 3.11 -1.44 11.51
C ILE A 281 4.14 -2.57 11.56
N LEU A 282 4.94 -2.67 12.65
CA LEU A 282 5.89 -3.78 12.79
C LEU A 282 5.20 -5.15 12.75
N GLN A 283 4.06 -5.30 13.43
CA GLN A 283 3.28 -6.54 13.45
C GLN A 283 2.76 -6.90 12.05
N VAL A 284 2.22 -5.92 11.30
CA VAL A 284 1.78 -6.12 9.92
C VAL A 284 2.96 -6.48 9.02
N VAL A 285 4.06 -5.71 9.05
CA VAL A 285 5.23 -5.96 8.18
C VAL A 285 5.84 -7.33 8.47
N LEU A 286 6.04 -7.68 9.75
CA LEU A 286 6.57 -8.99 10.14
C LEU A 286 5.67 -10.14 9.68
N SER A 287 4.34 -9.95 9.65
CA SER A 287 3.41 -10.95 9.15
C SER A 287 3.55 -11.20 7.64
N LEU A 288 4.00 -10.21 6.87
CA LEU A 288 4.15 -10.29 5.41
C LEU A 288 5.51 -10.87 4.97
N ILE A 289 6.48 -11.05 5.89
CA ILE A 289 7.81 -11.57 5.56
C ILE A 289 7.73 -13.05 5.16
N PRO A 290 8.27 -13.47 3.99
CA PRO A 290 8.28 -14.86 3.55
C PRO A 290 8.85 -15.83 4.61
N GLN A 291 8.26 -17.03 4.73
CA GLN A 291 8.57 -17.99 5.81
C GLN A 291 10.06 -18.35 5.93
N GLY A 292 10.81 -18.38 4.82
CA GLY A 292 12.26 -18.63 4.84
C GLY A 292 13.04 -17.61 5.69
N ILE A 293 12.71 -16.32 5.53
CA ILE A 293 13.32 -15.21 6.30
C ILE A 293 12.65 -15.11 7.68
N GLY A 294 11.33 -15.31 7.73
CA GLY A 294 10.54 -15.26 8.95
C GLY A 294 10.98 -16.28 10.01
N LYS A 295 11.41 -17.49 9.62
CA LYS A 295 11.95 -18.49 10.56
C LYS A 295 13.18 -17.98 11.30
N VAL A 296 14.10 -17.31 10.60
CA VAL A 296 15.31 -16.73 11.21
C VAL A 296 14.94 -15.60 12.19
N LEU A 297 13.99 -14.74 11.81
CA LEU A 297 13.49 -13.66 12.68
C LEU A 297 12.71 -14.19 13.90
N SER A 298 11.98 -15.29 13.75
CA SER A 298 11.25 -15.94 14.84
C SER A 298 12.16 -16.55 15.90
N VAL A 299 13.32 -17.09 15.50
CA VAL A 299 14.35 -17.62 16.40
C VAL A 299 14.93 -16.53 17.30
N VAL A 300 14.97 -15.27 16.84
CA VAL A 300 15.40 -14.12 17.65
C VAL A 300 14.24 -13.41 18.38
N GLY A 301 13.03 -13.97 18.32
CA GLY A 301 11.87 -13.53 19.11
C GLY A 301 10.87 -12.61 18.40
N PHE A 302 11.03 -12.33 17.09
CA PHE A 302 10.04 -11.56 16.34
C PHE A 302 8.89 -12.45 15.86
N LYS A 303 7.68 -12.15 16.30
CA LYS A 303 6.44 -12.73 15.74
C LYS A 303 5.52 -11.60 15.34
N GLY A 304 5.05 -11.62 14.11
CA GLY A 304 4.09 -10.66 13.56
C GLY A 304 2.68 -11.25 13.54
N SER A 305 1.68 -10.44 13.90
CA SER A 305 0.26 -10.75 13.67
C SER A 305 -0.36 -9.65 12.83
N ARG A 306 -0.87 -10.02 11.64
CA ARG A 306 -1.55 -9.09 10.73
C ARG A 306 -2.78 -8.46 11.39
N GLU A 307 -3.62 -9.29 12.00
CA GLU A 307 -4.88 -8.87 12.61
C GLU A 307 -4.64 -7.93 13.80
N ALA A 308 -3.79 -8.34 14.75
CA ALA A 308 -3.45 -7.48 15.89
C ALA A 308 -2.77 -6.18 15.41
N GLY A 309 -1.88 -6.29 14.42
CA GLY A 309 -1.20 -5.12 13.84
C GLY A 309 -2.18 -4.12 13.23
N LEU A 310 -3.13 -4.58 12.40
CA LEU A 310 -4.14 -3.71 11.80
C LEU A 310 -5.07 -3.07 12.83
N GLN A 311 -5.47 -3.79 13.88
CA GLN A 311 -6.27 -3.21 14.97
C GLN A 311 -5.53 -2.07 15.66
N MET A 312 -4.24 -2.28 15.97
CA MET A 312 -3.41 -1.23 16.59
C MET A 312 -3.28 -0.01 15.67
N VAL A 313 -3.04 -0.21 14.36
CA VAL A 313 -2.97 0.93 13.42
C VAL A 313 -4.32 1.65 13.30
N TRP A 314 -5.45 0.94 13.31
CA TRP A 314 -6.79 1.55 13.35
C TRP A 314 -7.08 2.32 14.63
N ASN A 315 -6.52 1.88 15.76
CA ASN A 315 -6.61 2.62 17.02
C ASN A 315 -5.78 3.91 16.93
N ALA A 316 -4.56 3.84 16.40
CA ALA A 316 -3.74 5.04 16.17
C ALA A 316 -4.44 6.02 15.22
N ALA A 317 -5.06 5.53 14.14
CA ALA A 317 -5.75 6.35 13.14
C ALA A 317 -6.97 7.14 13.68
N GLN A 318 -7.44 6.83 14.90
CA GLN A 318 -8.51 7.57 15.57
C GLN A 318 -7.99 8.75 16.42
N GLU A 319 -6.68 8.89 16.54
CA GLU A 319 -6.04 9.95 17.32
C GLU A 319 -5.75 11.17 16.46
N ARG A 320 -5.92 12.37 17.04
CA ARG A 320 -5.80 13.62 16.28
C ARG A 320 -4.37 14.18 16.27
N ASN A 321 -3.40 13.36 15.88
CA ASN A 321 -2.00 13.73 15.85
C ASN A 321 -1.26 13.10 14.66
N ILE A 322 0.07 13.27 14.60
CA ILE A 322 0.90 12.72 13.52
C ILE A 322 0.82 11.20 13.42
N HIS A 323 0.67 10.50 14.55
CA HIS A 323 0.56 9.04 14.54
C HIS A 323 -0.75 8.58 13.91
N GLY A 324 -1.84 9.31 14.15
CA GLY A 324 -3.11 9.06 13.46
C GLY A 324 -3.04 9.32 11.97
N GLY A 325 -2.39 10.41 11.55
CA GLY A 325 -2.16 10.70 10.13
C GLY A 325 -1.32 9.63 9.43
N ILE A 326 -0.18 9.24 10.01
CA ILE A 326 0.68 8.17 9.47
C ILE A 326 -0.03 6.81 9.53
N GLY A 327 -0.81 6.55 10.58
CA GLY A 327 -1.61 5.34 10.72
C GLY A 327 -2.63 5.20 9.61
N LEU A 328 -3.36 6.27 9.29
CA LEU A 328 -4.28 6.30 8.16
C LEU A 328 -3.55 6.11 6.82
N LEU A 329 -2.40 6.78 6.61
CA LEU A 329 -1.59 6.57 5.41
C LEU A 329 -1.13 5.11 5.28
N ALA A 330 -0.73 4.46 6.38
CA ALA A 330 -0.34 3.07 6.40
C ALA A 330 -1.52 2.13 6.06
N LEU A 331 -2.72 2.42 6.57
CA LEU A 331 -3.94 1.69 6.22
C LEU A 331 -4.29 1.87 4.74
N LEU A 332 -4.23 3.10 4.21
CA LEU A 332 -4.49 3.38 2.80
C LEU A 332 -3.49 2.67 1.88
N VAL A 333 -2.20 2.63 2.26
CA VAL A 333 -1.20 1.84 1.54
C VAL A 333 -1.50 0.33 1.62
N PHE A 334 -1.98 -0.14 2.77
CA PHE A 334 -2.31 -1.54 2.96
C PHE A 334 -3.52 -1.99 2.11
N TYR A 335 -4.60 -1.19 2.07
CA TYR A 335 -5.83 -1.53 1.36
C TYR A 335 -5.84 -1.09 -0.12
N ASP A 336 -5.43 0.15 -0.42
CA ASP A 336 -5.54 0.79 -1.74
C ASP A 336 -4.17 1.11 -2.38
N GLY A 337 -3.08 0.74 -1.73
CA GLY A 337 -1.73 1.06 -2.20
C GLY A 337 -1.39 0.46 -3.57
N PRO A 338 -0.31 0.96 -4.21
CA PRO A 338 0.15 0.46 -5.51
C PRO A 338 0.59 -1.02 -5.45
N PHE A 339 0.94 -1.49 -4.26
CA PHE A 339 1.23 -2.88 -3.97
C PHE A 339 0.09 -3.42 -3.10
N GLN A 340 -0.86 -4.10 -3.73
CA GLN A 340 -1.97 -4.69 -3.01
C GLN A 340 -1.47 -5.87 -2.15
N PHE A 341 -1.41 -5.67 -0.83
CA PHE A 341 -1.04 -6.71 0.15
C PHE A 341 -2.23 -7.60 0.54
N THR A 342 -3.44 -7.14 0.26
CA THR A 342 -4.70 -7.86 0.47
C THR A 342 -5.31 -8.19 -0.89
N ASP A 343 -5.15 -9.40 -1.38
CA ASP A 343 -5.91 -9.77 -2.58
C ASP A 343 -7.37 -10.02 -2.19
N VAL A 344 -8.21 -9.01 -2.38
CA VAL A 344 -9.66 -9.09 -2.21
C VAL A 344 -10.30 -10.05 -3.23
N ASP A 345 -9.55 -10.55 -4.23
CA ASP A 345 -10.07 -11.58 -5.10
C ASP A 345 -10.33 -12.92 -4.38
N PHE A 346 -9.71 -13.16 -3.22
CA PHE A 346 -10.11 -14.27 -2.36
C PHE A 346 -11.47 -14.07 -1.66
N ASP A 347 -12.24 -13.02 -2.00
CA ASP A 347 -13.52 -12.75 -1.35
C ASP A 347 -14.72 -12.48 -2.26
N ILE A 348 -14.58 -12.54 -3.59
CA ILE A 348 -15.70 -12.16 -4.46
C ILE A 348 -16.68 -13.33 -4.62
N PRO A 349 -17.98 -13.12 -4.32
CA PRO A 349 -19.01 -14.13 -4.51
C PRO A 349 -19.22 -14.49 -5.98
N THR A 350 -19.69 -15.71 -6.21
CA THR A 350 -20.10 -16.21 -7.52
C THR A 350 -21.27 -15.42 -8.09
N ALA A 351 -21.48 -15.47 -9.41
CA ALA A 351 -22.63 -14.80 -10.06
C ALA A 351 -23.99 -15.27 -9.48
N ASP A 352 -24.08 -16.54 -9.10
CA ASP A 352 -25.26 -17.12 -8.45
C ASP A 352 -25.45 -16.58 -7.01
N GLU A 353 -24.36 -16.31 -6.29
CA GLU A 353 -24.38 -15.69 -4.96
C GLU A 353 -24.71 -14.19 -5.03
N LEU A 354 -24.27 -13.48 -6.07
CA LEU A 354 -24.67 -12.10 -6.36
C LEU A 354 -26.17 -12.02 -6.65
N GLU A 355 -26.72 -12.96 -7.44
CA GLU A 355 -28.17 -13.05 -7.64
C GLU A 355 -28.93 -13.41 -6.35
N ALA A 356 -28.40 -14.34 -5.56
CA ALA A 356 -29.03 -14.76 -4.30
C ALA A 356 -28.98 -13.65 -3.24
N ALA A 357 -27.88 -12.88 -3.17
CA ALA A 357 -27.74 -11.72 -2.30
C ALA A 357 -28.69 -10.59 -2.73
N ASN A 358 -28.79 -10.30 -4.03
CA ASN A 358 -29.75 -9.34 -4.57
C ASN A 358 -31.21 -9.75 -4.35
N LYS A 359 -31.51 -11.06 -4.39
CA LYS A 359 -32.83 -11.61 -4.04
C LYS A 359 -33.11 -11.52 -2.54
N LYS A 360 -32.12 -11.73 -1.67
CA LYS A 360 -32.22 -11.52 -0.21
C LYS A 360 -32.38 -10.05 0.17
N PHE A 361 -31.73 -9.13 -0.52
CA PHE A 361 -31.79 -7.69 -0.19
C PHE A 361 -33.14 -7.03 -0.48
N LYS A 362 -33.96 -7.65 -1.36
CA LYS A 362 -35.33 -7.18 -1.62
C LYS A 362 -36.34 -7.57 -0.53
N HIS A 363 -35.96 -8.42 0.41
CA HIS A 363 -36.83 -8.81 1.53
C HIS A 363 -36.05 -8.90 2.86
N SER A 364 -36.46 -8.01 3.78
CA SER A 364 -36.45 -8.15 5.26
C SER A 364 -35.35 -7.45 6.08
N GLN A 365 -35.84 -6.82 7.16
CA GLN A 365 -35.15 -6.22 8.31
C GLN A 365 -34.33 -7.22 9.15
N GLU A 366 -33.95 -8.38 8.62
CA GLU A 366 -33.26 -9.46 9.37
C GLU A 366 -31.73 -9.30 9.43
N SER A 367 -31.14 -8.34 8.71
CA SER A 367 -29.68 -8.13 8.67
C SER A 367 -29.12 -7.37 9.87
N THR A 368 -29.94 -6.55 10.55
CA THR A 368 -29.52 -5.83 11.77
C THR A 368 -29.48 -6.75 12.99
N ASP A 369 -30.42 -7.69 13.11
CA ASP A 369 -30.50 -8.62 14.25
C ASP A 369 -29.38 -9.69 14.21
N ALA A 370 -28.90 -10.08 13.02
CA ALA A 370 -27.74 -10.96 12.88
C ALA A 370 -26.43 -10.24 13.26
N LEU A 371 -26.29 -8.96 12.87
CA LEU A 371 -25.13 -8.14 13.23
C LEU A 371 -25.11 -7.81 14.74
N GLU A 372 -26.26 -7.55 15.35
CA GLU A 372 -26.37 -7.32 16.79
C GLU A 372 -26.16 -8.62 17.60
N LYS A 373 -26.80 -9.74 17.23
CA LYS A 373 -26.60 -11.02 17.91
C LYS A 373 -25.14 -11.48 17.92
N ILE A 374 -24.39 -11.22 16.85
CA ILE A 374 -22.96 -11.61 16.74
C ILE A 374 -22.06 -10.63 17.53
N LYS A 375 -22.39 -9.33 17.56
CA LYS A 375 -21.65 -8.36 18.39
C LYS A 375 -21.86 -8.58 19.89
N THR A 376 -23.04 -9.04 20.33
CA THR A 376 -23.36 -9.21 21.75
C THR A 376 -23.03 -10.59 22.32
N ASN A 377 -22.91 -11.64 21.50
CA ASN A 377 -22.65 -13.02 21.97
C ASN A 377 -21.16 -13.41 22.08
N ALA A 378 -20.26 -12.44 22.30
CA ALA A 378 -18.92 -12.73 22.84
C ALA A 378 -18.98 -13.20 24.31
N SER A 379 -20.16 -13.18 24.93
CA SER A 379 -20.42 -13.75 26.25
C SER A 379 -21.63 -14.67 26.20
N SER A 380 -21.37 -15.96 26.42
CA SER A 380 -22.30 -17.05 26.77
C SER A 380 -22.64 -18.10 25.69
N LYS A 381 -22.22 -19.34 26.02
CA LYS A 381 -22.44 -20.67 25.40
C LYS A 381 -21.45 -21.12 24.31
N SER A 382 -21.10 -22.40 24.39
CA SER A 382 -20.00 -23.06 23.69
C SER A 382 -20.19 -23.06 22.17
N VAL A 383 -19.60 -22.07 21.50
CA VAL A 383 -19.49 -22.04 20.04
C VAL A 383 -18.29 -22.90 19.64
N THR A 384 -18.49 -23.86 18.73
CA THR A 384 -17.38 -24.68 18.23
C THR A 384 -16.44 -23.84 17.36
N LYS A 385 -15.14 -24.18 17.30
CA LYS A 385 -14.16 -23.48 16.43
C LYS A 385 -14.63 -23.39 14.97
N LYS A 386 -15.41 -24.39 14.52
CA LYS A 386 -15.99 -24.46 13.17
C LYS A 386 -17.09 -23.42 12.95
N GLU A 387 -17.94 -23.17 13.93
CA GLU A 387 -19.02 -22.16 13.83
C GLU A 387 -18.47 -20.73 13.83
N LEU A 388 -17.53 -20.41 14.72
CA LEU A 388 -16.83 -19.10 14.72
C LEU A 388 -16.14 -18.79 13.38
N LEU A 389 -15.55 -19.82 12.76
CA LEU A 389 -14.92 -19.70 11.45
C LEU A 389 -15.95 -19.46 10.35
N GLN A 390 -17.08 -20.16 10.38
CA GLN A 390 -18.16 -19.98 9.42
C GLN A 390 -18.78 -18.58 9.52
N ASP A 391 -18.91 -18.05 10.72
CA ASP A 391 -19.37 -16.69 10.97
C ASP A 391 -18.36 -15.65 10.45
N LYS A 392 -17.05 -15.86 10.69
CA LYS A 392 -15.98 -15.01 10.13
C LYS A 392 -16.03 -15.00 8.60
N ILE A 393 -16.13 -16.17 7.96
CA ILE A 393 -16.27 -16.28 6.49
C ILE A 393 -17.52 -15.52 6.00
N THR A 394 -18.63 -15.65 6.72
CA THR A 394 -19.89 -14.98 6.35
C THR A 394 -19.78 -13.47 6.47
N LEU A 395 -19.15 -12.96 7.52
CA LEU A 395 -18.90 -11.53 7.72
C LEU A 395 -17.98 -10.96 6.64
N GLU A 396 -16.87 -11.64 6.34
CA GLU A 396 -15.95 -11.20 5.27
C GLU A 396 -16.65 -11.20 3.91
N ARG A 397 -17.51 -12.18 3.65
CA ARG A 397 -18.34 -12.24 2.44
C ARG A 397 -19.33 -11.08 2.36
N MET A 398 -20.00 -10.75 3.47
CA MET A 398 -20.95 -9.63 3.53
C MET A 398 -20.22 -8.30 3.31
N ALA A 399 -19.09 -8.07 3.97
CA ALA A 399 -18.33 -6.83 3.83
C ALA A 399 -17.76 -6.66 2.41
N THR A 400 -17.37 -7.74 1.73
CA THR A 400 -16.95 -7.69 0.31
C THR A 400 -18.07 -7.24 -0.63
N LEU A 401 -19.33 -7.52 -0.26
CA LEU A 401 -20.52 -7.06 -0.98
C LEU A 401 -20.91 -5.62 -0.62
N GLY A 402 -20.12 -4.93 0.20
CA GLY A 402 -20.43 -3.60 0.74
C GLY A 402 -21.42 -3.63 1.92
N ASN A 403 -21.71 -4.81 2.47
CA ASN A 403 -22.64 -4.98 3.58
C ASN A 403 -21.88 -5.13 4.90
N GLY A 404 -21.66 -4.01 5.59
CA GLY A 404 -20.91 -3.96 6.84
C GLY A 404 -19.40 -3.81 6.63
N GLU A 405 -18.67 -3.72 7.73
CA GLU A 405 -17.23 -3.45 7.74
C GLU A 405 -16.53 -4.55 8.54
N THR A 406 -15.42 -5.05 8.00
CA THR A 406 -14.49 -5.92 8.73
C THR A 406 -13.13 -5.26 8.81
N LEU A 407 -12.21 -5.87 9.57
CA LEU A 407 -10.83 -5.42 9.62
C LEU A 407 -10.13 -5.54 8.25
N LEU A 408 -10.55 -6.46 7.39
CA LEU A 408 -9.95 -6.65 6.06
C LEU A 408 -10.69 -5.86 4.97
N HIS A 409 -11.97 -5.59 5.17
CA HIS A 409 -12.82 -4.80 4.28
C HIS A 409 -13.42 -3.62 5.05
N PRO A 410 -12.65 -2.55 5.26
CA PRO A 410 -13.11 -1.41 6.05
C PRO A 410 -14.19 -0.56 5.36
N GLY A 411 -14.48 -0.81 4.07
CA GLY A 411 -15.61 -0.21 3.35
C GLY A 411 -15.72 1.32 3.51
N GLU A 412 -16.89 1.77 3.93
CA GLU A 412 -17.25 3.18 4.11
C GLU A 412 -16.44 3.87 5.21
N LYS A 413 -16.05 3.18 6.28
CA LYS A 413 -15.19 3.75 7.32
C LYS A 413 -13.90 4.31 6.74
N LEU A 414 -13.23 3.59 5.84
CA LEU A 414 -11.98 4.10 5.23
C LEU A 414 -12.23 5.34 4.37
N VAL A 415 -13.36 5.39 3.66
CA VAL A 415 -13.78 6.57 2.86
C VAL A 415 -13.98 7.78 3.76
N LYS A 416 -14.79 7.64 4.81
CA LYS A 416 -15.13 8.73 5.72
C LYS A 416 -13.89 9.30 6.40
N VAL A 417 -12.99 8.43 6.87
CA VAL A 417 -11.75 8.84 7.53
C VAL A 417 -10.82 9.58 6.53
N LEU A 418 -10.70 9.10 5.29
CA LEU A 418 -9.93 9.79 4.24
C LEU A 418 -10.53 11.15 3.87
N LEU A 419 -11.84 11.23 3.63
CA LEU A 419 -12.52 12.50 3.30
C LEU A 419 -12.43 13.50 4.45
N HIS A 420 -12.49 13.03 5.70
CA HIS A 420 -12.23 13.87 6.86
C HIS A 420 -10.80 14.43 6.84
N SER A 421 -9.79 13.61 6.55
CA SER A 421 -8.40 14.09 6.41
C SER A 421 -8.23 15.06 5.22
N ARG A 422 -8.94 14.85 4.10
CA ARG A 422 -8.96 15.80 2.97
C ARG A 422 -9.53 17.17 3.35
N ALA A 423 -10.57 17.18 4.18
CA ALA A 423 -11.17 18.41 4.69
C ALA A 423 -10.26 19.12 5.71
N LEU A 424 -9.59 18.33 6.56
CA LEU A 424 -8.66 18.85 7.56
C LEU A 424 -7.37 19.43 6.96
N PHE A 425 -6.90 18.82 5.86
CA PHE A 425 -5.64 19.15 5.19
C PHE A 425 -5.85 19.47 3.69
N PRO A 426 -6.55 20.57 3.37
CA PRO A 426 -6.99 20.89 2.02
C PRO A 426 -5.85 21.24 1.06
N HIS A 427 -4.67 21.63 1.57
CA HIS A 427 -3.51 21.99 0.74
C HIS A 427 -2.66 20.78 0.34
N SER A 428 -2.90 19.62 0.96
CA SER A 428 -2.05 18.45 0.83
C SER A 428 -2.32 17.65 -0.44
N ASN A 429 -1.31 17.61 -1.32
CA ASN A 429 -1.28 16.67 -2.44
C ASN A 429 -1.17 15.21 -2.00
N LEU A 430 -0.64 14.95 -0.79
CA LEU A 430 -0.53 13.60 -0.26
C LEU A 430 -1.91 12.98 -0.05
N TRP A 431 -2.85 13.72 0.56
CA TRP A 431 -4.21 13.24 0.76
C TRP A 431 -4.99 13.17 -0.57
N LEU A 432 -4.79 14.14 -1.47
CA LEU A 432 -5.38 14.13 -2.82
C LEU A 432 -4.98 12.87 -3.60
N LEU A 433 -3.70 12.49 -3.51
CA LEU A 433 -3.18 11.26 -4.10
C LEU A 433 -3.89 10.02 -3.53
N GLN A 434 -4.08 9.93 -2.21
CA GLN A 434 -4.77 8.77 -1.63
C GLN A 434 -6.23 8.68 -2.07
N GLU A 435 -6.94 9.81 -2.17
CA GLU A 435 -8.30 9.86 -2.71
C GLU A 435 -8.34 9.37 -4.17
N SER A 436 -7.37 9.79 -4.97
CA SER A 436 -7.24 9.36 -6.36
C SER A 436 -6.94 7.87 -6.49
N ARG A 437 -6.13 7.30 -5.60
CA ARG A 437 -5.88 5.84 -5.55
C ARG A 437 -7.12 5.06 -5.18
N MET A 438 -7.93 5.56 -4.24
CA MET A 438 -9.19 4.94 -3.83
C MET A 438 -10.25 5.02 -4.93
N LEU A 439 -10.30 6.11 -5.70
CA LEU A 439 -11.10 6.19 -6.93
C LEU A 439 -10.66 5.12 -7.93
N ALA A 440 -9.35 5.00 -8.17
CA ALA A 440 -8.78 4.02 -9.09
C ALA A 440 -9.00 2.56 -8.65
N SER A 441 -8.93 2.25 -7.36
CA SER A 441 -9.22 0.90 -6.84
C SER A 441 -10.68 0.49 -7.04
N ARG A 442 -11.57 1.46 -7.27
CA ARG A 442 -13.01 1.28 -7.56
C ARG A 442 -13.37 1.37 -9.04
N GLY A 443 -12.37 1.40 -9.92
CA GLY A 443 -12.58 1.51 -11.37
C GLY A 443 -13.02 2.91 -11.85
N ARG A 444 -13.05 3.91 -10.98
CA ARG A 444 -13.36 5.33 -11.32
C ARG A 444 -12.11 6.04 -11.82
N LEU A 445 -11.48 5.49 -12.87
CA LEU A 445 -10.16 5.92 -13.34
C LEU A 445 -10.13 7.34 -13.92
N HIS A 446 -11.16 7.74 -14.70
CA HIS A 446 -11.24 9.10 -15.24
C HIS A 446 -11.33 10.14 -14.13
N GLU A 447 -12.24 9.93 -13.17
CA GLU A 447 -12.39 10.82 -12.00
C GLU A 447 -11.11 10.90 -11.18
N ALA A 448 -10.36 9.80 -11.07
CA ALA A 448 -9.05 9.80 -10.41
C ALA A 448 -8.07 10.73 -11.14
N VAL A 449 -7.94 10.64 -12.47
CA VAL A 449 -7.05 11.51 -13.24
C VAL A 449 -7.49 12.97 -13.17
N GLU A 450 -8.79 13.24 -13.32
CA GLU A 450 -9.35 14.59 -13.19
C GLU A 450 -9.02 15.21 -11.83
N LEU A 451 -9.15 14.43 -10.74
CA LEU A 451 -8.77 14.87 -9.39
C LEU A 451 -7.27 15.18 -9.32
N MET A 452 -6.42 14.29 -9.83
CA MET A 452 -4.97 14.48 -9.85
C MET A 452 -4.53 15.69 -10.67
N ASP A 453 -5.29 16.07 -11.69
CA ASP A 453 -5.01 17.25 -12.53
C ASP A 453 -5.32 18.58 -11.83
N THR A 454 -6.03 18.55 -10.69
CA THR A 454 -6.24 19.75 -9.86
C THR A 454 -5.11 20.03 -8.86
N ALA A 455 -4.14 19.11 -8.75
CA ALA A 455 -3.02 19.25 -7.84
C ALA A 455 -2.20 20.52 -8.15
N LYS A 456 -1.88 21.29 -7.10
CA LYS A 456 -0.97 22.45 -7.18
C LYS A 456 0.46 21.98 -6.87
N PRO A 457 1.52 22.71 -7.26
CA PRO A 457 2.88 22.33 -6.89
C PRO A 457 3.03 22.18 -5.37
N SER A 458 3.58 21.04 -4.94
CA SER A 458 3.77 20.69 -3.54
C SER A 458 5.02 21.37 -2.95
N GLN A 459 5.01 21.71 -1.66
CA GLN A 459 6.24 22.12 -0.97
C GLN A 459 7.25 20.96 -0.92
N MET A 460 6.76 19.71 -0.88
CA MET A 460 7.58 18.51 -1.04
C MET A 460 7.54 17.99 -2.48
N LYS A 461 8.58 18.28 -3.28
CA LYS A 461 8.74 17.80 -4.68
C LYS A 461 8.54 16.28 -4.85
N GLN A 462 8.82 15.52 -3.79
CA GLN A 462 8.73 14.07 -3.80
C GLN A 462 7.27 13.58 -3.77
N VAL A 463 6.36 14.37 -3.18
CA VAL A 463 4.91 14.11 -3.26
C VAL A 463 4.42 14.33 -4.69
N ASP A 464 4.90 15.37 -5.37
CA ASP A 464 4.59 15.61 -6.79
C ASP A 464 5.11 14.48 -7.69
N ALA A 465 6.32 13.98 -7.41
CA ALA A 465 6.87 12.83 -8.12
C ALA A 465 6.03 11.56 -7.94
N LEU A 466 5.56 11.30 -6.71
CA LEU A 466 4.70 10.14 -6.41
C LEU A 466 3.33 10.29 -7.08
N LEU A 467 2.73 11.47 -6.98
CA LEU A 467 1.45 11.80 -7.62
C LEU A 467 1.53 11.64 -9.14
N GLY A 468 2.56 12.22 -9.77
CA GLY A 468 2.75 12.11 -11.20
C GLY A 468 2.95 10.66 -11.66
N PHE A 469 3.69 9.84 -10.89
CA PHE A 469 3.85 8.42 -11.23
C PHE A 469 2.53 7.65 -11.15
N ASP A 470 1.76 7.80 -10.07
CA ASP A 470 0.44 7.16 -9.97
C ASP A 470 -0.51 7.63 -11.08
N ARG A 471 -0.48 8.91 -11.46
CA ARG A 471 -1.26 9.43 -12.59
C ARG A 471 -0.87 8.75 -13.90
N CYS A 472 0.43 8.60 -14.17
CA CYS A 472 0.91 7.87 -15.35
C CYS A 472 0.39 6.43 -15.38
N MET A 473 0.40 5.74 -14.23
CA MET A 473 -0.12 4.38 -14.12
C MET A 473 -1.63 4.32 -14.37
N ILE A 474 -2.41 5.26 -13.82
CA ILE A 474 -3.86 5.31 -14.07
C ILE A 474 -4.16 5.62 -15.54
N LEU A 475 -3.38 6.50 -16.19
CA LEU A 475 -3.47 6.74 -17.64
C LEU A 475 -3.16 5.49 -18.46
N VAL A 476 -2.18 4.68 -18.05
CA VAL A 476 -1.92 3.36 -18.66
C VAL A 476 -3.12 2.43 -18.50
N PHE A 477 -3.80 2.45 -17.35
CA PHE A 477 -5.00 1.62 -17.12
C PHE A 477 -6.21 2.09 -17.93
N LEU A 478 -6.28 3.38 -18.25
CA LEU A 478 -7.24 3.98 -19.17
C LEU A 478 -6.87 3.79 -20.66
N HIS A 479 -5.68 3.26 -20.96
CA HIS A 479 -5.13 3.19 -22.33
C HIS A 479 -4.93 4.58 -22.98
N HIS A 480 -4.77 5.62 -22.16
CA HIS A 480 -4.40 6.98 -22.58
C HIS A 480 -2.87 7.06 -22.76
N PHE A 481 -2.39 6.35 -23.78
CA PHE A 481 -0.98 6.06 -23.94
C PHE A 481 -0.13 7.28 -24.38
N ASP A 482 -0.69 8.20 -25.15
CA ASP A 482 0.09 9.37 -25.63
C ASP A 482 0.46 10.27 -24.43
N ARG A 483 -0.53 10.61 -23.61
CA ARG A 483 -0.34 11.40 -22.39
C ARG A 483 0.49 10.64 -21.36
N ALA A 484 0.23 9.36 -21.12
CA ALA A 484 1.03 8.57 -20.17
C ALA A 484 2.53 8.60 -20.53
N ALA A 485 2.86 8.43 -21.82
CA ALA A 485 4.25 8.42 -22.27
C ALA A 485 4.94 9.77 -22.06
N LYS A 486 4.24 10.88 -22.32
CA LYS A 486 4.74 12.24 -22.08
C LYS A 486 4.97 12.49 -20.59
N ASP A 487 4.00 12.18 -19.75
CA ASP A 487 4.09 12.37 -18.30
C ASP A 487 5.22 11.52 -17.70
N PHE A 488 5.43 10.27 -18.16
CA PHE A 488 6.57 9.45 -17.72
C PHE A 488 7.93 10.09 -18.07
N LEU A 489 8.05 10.68 -19.27
CA LEU A 489 9.27 11.37 -19.67
C LEU A 489 9.48 12.68 -18.91
N ASP A 490 8.40 13.36 -18.51
CA ASP A 490 8.49 14.56 -17.67
C ASP A 490 8.87 14.22 -16.23
N LEU A 491 8.44 13.08 -15.68
CA LEU A 491 8.86 12.61 -14.35
C LEU A 491 10.37 12.45 -14.20
N ILE A 492 11.09 12.14 -15.28
CA ILE A 492 12.56 12.07 -15.32
C ILE A 492 13.20 13.39 -14.87
N LYS A 493 12.53 14.52 -15.12
CA LYS A 493 13.01 15.88 -14.76
C LYS A 493 12.78 16.21 -13.28
N ILE A 494 11.75 15.63 -12.68
CA ILE A 494 11.27 15.98 -11.33
C ILE A 494 11.87 15.04 -10.28
N ASN A 495 12.11 13.79 -10.65
CA ASN A 495 12.54 12.78 -9.71
C ASN A 495 13.78 12.02 -10.18
N SER A 496 14.48 11.48 -9.19
CA SER A 496 15.71 10.75 -9.39
C SER A 496 15.53 9.23 -9.38
N TYR A 497 14.31 8.69 -9.50
CA TYR A 497 14.08 7.25 -9.54
C TYR A 497 14.61 6.62 -10.86
N SER A 498 14.22 5.38 -11.17
CA SER A 498 14.69 4.65 -12.36
C SER A 498 14.26 5.33 -13.67
N HIS A 499 15.16 6.15 -14.21
CA HIS A 499 15.00 6.81 -15.52
C HIS A 499 14.91 5.78 -16.66
N ALA A 500 15.59 4.64 -16.52
CA ALA A 500 15.46 3.49 -17.42
C ALA A 500 14.01 2.97 -17.44
N LEU A 501 13.40 2.81 -16.26
CA LEU A 501 12.03 2.33 -16.14
C LEU A 501 11.02 3.28 -16.77
N TYR A 502 11.09 4.58 -16.47
CA TYR A 502 10.15 5.54 -17.06
C TYR A 502 10.30 5.66 -18.57
N THR A 503 11.53 5.61 -19.08
CA THR A 503 11.78 5.58 -20.52
C THR A 503 11.19 4.32 -21.16
N TRP A 504 11.27 3.17 -20.48
CA TRP A 504 10.67 1.91 -20.95
C TRP A 504 9.13 1.92 -20.89
N PHE A 505 8.54 2.51 -19.85
CA PHE A 505 7.10 2.76 -19.78
C PHE A 505 6.63 3.61 -20.97
N ALA A 506 7.30 4.73 -21.24
CA ALA A 506 6.99 5.59 -22.37
C ALA A 506 7.14 4.84 -23.71
N ALA A 507 8.18 4.02 -23.85
CA ALA A 507 8.37 3.17 -25.03
C ALA A 507 7.21 2.18 -25.24
N GLY A 508 6.75 1.52 -24.16
CA GLY A 508 5.62 0.60 -24.20
C GLY A 508 4.30 1.30 -24.52
N CYS A 509 4.08 2.51 -23.99
CA CYS A 509 2.90 3.31 -24.31
C CYS A 509 2.88 3.72 -25.79
N TYR A 510 3.97 4.28 -26.31
CA TYR A 510 4.05 4.65 -27.74
C TYR A 510 3.92 3.44 -28.67
N LEU A 511 4.43 2.26 -28.26
CA LEU A 511 4.23 1.02 -29.01
C LEU A 511 2.75 0.66 -29.13
N GLU A 512 1.99 0.71 -28.03
CA GLU A 512 0.58 0.37 -28.07
C GLU A 512 -0.25 1.46 -28.77
N ALA A 513 0.11 2.74 -28.65
CA ALA A 513 -0.49 3.80 -29.46
C ALA A 513 -0.30 3.53 -30.97
N TYR A 514 0.91 3.15 -31.39
CA TYR A 514 1.20 2.73 -32.77
C TYR A 514 0.35 1.51 -33.20
N ARG A 515 0.24 0.48 -32.36
CA ARG A 515 -0.57 -0.72 -32.64
C ARG A 515 -2.07 -0.42 -32.68
N MET A 516 -2.56 0.50 -31.86
CA MET A 516 -3.95 0.97 -31.90
C MET A 516 -4.26 1.64 -33.24
N CYS A 517 -3.35 2.49 -33.73
CA CYS A 517 -3.47 3.09 -35.07
C CYS A 517 -3.46 2.05 -36.19
N LEU A 518 -2.53 1.08 -36.14
CA LEU A 518 -2.44 0.02 -37.16
C LEU A 518 -3.69 -0.87 -37.23
N THR A 519 -4.29 -1.16 -36.08
CA THR A 519 -5.40 -2.10 -35.97
C THR A 519 -6.77 -1.42 -36.00
N ASN A 520 -6.80 -0.09 -36.02
CA ASN A 520 -8.00 0.74 -35.88
C ASN A 520 -8.81 0.41 -34.61
N ASN A 521 -8.12 0.04 -33.52
CA ASN A 521 -8.71 -0.22 -32.21
C ASN A 521 -8.53 1.01 -31.30
N ILE A 522 -9.07 2.15 -31.71
CA ILE A 522 -8.99 3.42 -30.96
C ILE A 522 -10.39 3.70 -30.37
N PRO A 523 -10.56 3.62 -29.03
CA PRO A 523 -11.78 4.05 -28.36
C PRO A 523 -12.10 5.53 -28.59
N GLU A 524 -13.37 5.91 -28.49
CA GLU A 524 -13.81 7.31 -28.68
C GLU A 524 -13.19 8.29 -27.66
N ASP A 525 -12.93 7.83 -26.45
CA ASP A 525 -12.34 8.60 -25.34
C ASP A 525 -10.80 8.57 -25.31
N SER A 526 -10.17 7.87 -26.26
CA SER A 526 -8.72 7.72 -26.31
C SER A 526 -7.99 9.02 -26.67
N ASP A 527 -6.79 9.20 -26.12
CA ASP A 527 -5.87 10.28 -26.47
C ASP A 527 -4.94 9.95 -27.65
N VAL A 528 -5.06 8.75 -28.23
CA VAL A 528 -4.25 8.28 -29.35
C VAL A 528 -4.75 8.90 -30.64
N ASP A 529 -3.86 9.64 -31.31
CA ASP A 529 -4.15 10.32 -32.58
C ASP A 529 -3.69 9.46 -33.77
N PRO A 530 -4.61 8.93 -34.61
CA PRO A 530 -4.25 8.12 -35.78
C PRO A 530 -3.29 8.82 -36.74
N SER A 531 -3.31 10.15 -36.81
CA SER A 531 -2.43 10.94 -37.69
C SER A 531 -0.96 10.89 -37.26
N LYS A 532 -0.68 10.51 -36.00
CA LYS A 532 0.67 10.43 -35.43
C LYS A 532 1.30 9.04 -35.49
N ILE A 533 0.74 8.12 -36.28
CA ILE A 533 1.21 6.72 -36.34
C ILE A 533 2.73 6.59 -36.57
N GLU A 534 3.31 7.37 -37.49
CA GLU A 534 4.74 7.37 -37.78
C GLU A 534 5.56 7.95 -36.61
N GLU A 535 5.02 8.98 -35.95
CA GLU A 535 5.65 9.60 -34.78
C GLU A 535 5.67 8.63 -33.60
N TYR A 536 4.56 7.96 -33.31
CA TYR A 536 4.48 6.94 -32.27
C TYR A 536 5.46 5.80 -32.52
N ALA A 537 5.59 5.32 -33.76
CA ALA A 537 6.57 4.29 -34.11
C ALA A 537 8.00 4.76 -33.80
N LYS A 538 8.36 5.98 -34.25
CA LYS A 538 9.68 6.56 -34.04
C LYS A 538 9.99 6.80 -32.55
N LEU A 539 9.00 7.29 -31.78
CA LEU A 539 9.14 7.53 -30.35
C LEU A 539 9.27 6.22 -29.57
N ALA A 540 8.52 5.18 -29.93
CA ALA A 540 8.63 3.86 -29.35
C ALA A 540 10.05 3.30 -29.53
N GLU A 541 10.53 3.19 -30.77
CA GLU A 541 11.89 2.66 -31.04
C GLU A 541 12.99 3.47 -30.37
N LYS A 542 12.91 4.81 -30.46
CA LYS A 542 13.87 5.71 -29.81
C LYS A 542 13.98 5.41 -28.31
N ASN A 543 12.84 5.29 -27.62
CA ASN A 543 12.82 5.06 -26.19
C ASN A 543 13.21 3.61 -25.83
N MET A 544 12.84 2.61 -26.64
CA MET A 544 13.30 1.22 -26.47
C MET A 544 14.82 1.09 -26.56
N HIS A 545 15.47 1.83 -27.47
CA HIS A 545 16.93 1.85 -27.56
C HIS A 545 17.60 2.66 -26.45
N ASN A 546 16.92 3.65 -25.88
CA ASN A 546 17.51 4.53 -24.86
C ASN A 546 17.39 3.96 -23.45
N ALA A 547 16.29 3.31 -23.09
CA ALA A 547 16.09 2.77 -21.75
C ALA A 547 17.22 1.82 -21.29
N PRO A 548 17.73 0.87 -22.10
CA PRO A 548 18.84 0.00 -21.71
C PRO A 548 20.15 0.74 -21.43
N LYS A 549 20.38 1.90 -22.06
CA LYS A 549 21.57 2.74 -21.84
C LYS A 549 21.56 3.43 -20.48
N LEU A 550 20.38 3.51 -19.86
CA LEU A 550 20.15 4.13 -18.55
C LEU A 550 20.23 3.12 -17.39
N ILE A 551 20.34 1.83 -17.68
CA ILE A 551 20.38 0.77 -16.65
C ILE A 551 21.60 0.94 -15.75
N GLY A 552 21.39 0.83 -14.44
CA GLY A 552 22.45 0.86 -13.44
C GLY A 552 23.12 2.21 -13.27
N GLN A 553 22.69 3.25 -13.99
CA GLN A 553 23.11 4.64 -13.72
C GLN A 553 22.68 5.08 -12.32
N LYS A 554 21.56 4.53 -11.84
CA LYS A 554 21.14 4.60 -10.44
C LYS A 554 20.96 3.21 -9.91
N LYS A 555 21.71 2.89 -8.87
CA LYS A 555 21.59 1.61 -8.17
C LYS A 555 20.54 1.74 -7.09
N PHE A 556 19.88 0.63 -6.78
CA PHE A 556 19.02 0.52 -5.61
C PHE A 556 19.60 -0.58 -4.73
N LEU A 557 19.98 -0.24 -3.49
CA LEU A 557 20.65 -1.17 -2.56
C LEU A 557 21.91 -1.81 -3.19
N SER A 558 22.72 -1.03 -3.91
CA SER A 558 23.90 -1.52 -4.64
C SER A 558 23.62 -2.60 -5.71
N LYS A 559 22.36 -2.85 -6.07
CA LYS A 559 21.95 -3.78 -7.12
C LYS A 559 21.24 -3.03 -8.23
N ILE A 560 21.30 -3.60 -9.44
CA ILE A 560 20.43 -3.16 -10.53
C ILE A 560 18.98 -3.45 -10.10
N PRO A 561 18.08 -2.45 -10.14
CA PRO A 561 16.67 -2.65 -9.80
C PRO A 561 16.05 -3.81 -10.57
N PRO A 562 15.13 -4.60 -9.97
CA PRO A 562 14.50 -5.74 -10.64
C PRO A 562 13.89 -5.43 -12.01
N PHE A 563 13.22 -4.29 -12.14
CA PHE A 563 12.61 -3.88 -13.41
C PHE A 563 13.64 -3.48 -14.47
N GLU A 564 14.81 -2.96 -14.09
CA GLU A 564 15.87 -2.68 -15.06
C GLU A 564 16.49 -3.97 -15.62
N LYS A 565 16.55 -5.03 -14.81
CA LYS A 565 16.95 -6.35 -15.30
C LYS A 565 15.91 -6.96 -16.25
N LEU A 566 14.62 -6.76 -15.97
CA LEU A 566 13.54 -7.11 -16.92
C LEU A 566 13.76 -6.37 -18.25
N ILE A 567 14.03 -5.07 -18.21
CA ILE A 567 14.31 -4.26 -19.42
C ILE A 567 15.50 -4.84 -20.20
N ALA A 568 16.60 -5.16 -19.51
CA ALA A 568 17.77 -5.78 -20.15
C ALA A 568 17.42 -7.10 -20.86
N ARG A 569 16.65 -7.97 -20.22
CA ARG A 569 16.20 -9.25 -20.80
C ARG A 569 15.30 -9.05 -22.01
N LYS A 570 14.25 -8.21 -21.88
CA LYS A 570 13.33 -7.93 -22.99
C LYS A 570 14.06 -7.29 -24.16
N TYR A 571 14.92 -6.32 -23.92
CA TYR A 571 15.70 -5.70 -24.99
C TYR A 571 16.62 -6.70 -25.69
N LYS A 572 17.25 -7.63 -24.95
CA LYS A 572 18.04 -8.72 -25.56
C LYS A 572 17.16 -9.59 -26.46
N GLU A 573 15.99 -10.03 -25.99
CA GLU A 573 15.05 -10.84 -26.78
C GLU A 573 14.62 -10.15 -28.08
N LEU A 574 14.39 -8.83 -28.03
CA LEU A 574 14.06 -8.04 -29.23
C LEU A 574 15.22 -8.01 -30.23
N ASN A 575 16.46 -7.84 -29.77
CA ASN A 575 17.64 -7.89 -30.64
C ASN A 575 17.83 -9.28 -31.26
N ASP A 576 17.63 -10.35 -30.49
CA ASP A 576 17.73 -11.72 -30.97
C ASP A 576 16.65 -12.00 -32.05
N THR A 577 15.43 -11.49 -31.83
CA THR A 577 14.32 -11.57 -32.80
C THR A 577 14.62 -10.78 -34.09
N GLN A 578 15.17 -9.57 -33.96
CA GLN A 578 15.57 -8.73 -35.10
C GLN A 578 16.73 -9.36 -35.89
N ALA A 579 17.70 -9.94 -35.21
CA ALA A 579 18.82 -10.64 -35.85
C ALA A 579 18.35 -11.86 -36.64
N ALA A 580 17.35 -12.60 -36.12
CA ALA A 580 16.70 -13.69 -36.84
C ALA A 580 15.82 -13.22 -38.01
N ASN A 581 15.40 -11.95 -38.02
CA ASN A 581 14.51 -11.38 -39.04
C ASN A 581 15.02 -10.03 -39.60
N PRO A 582 16.15 -9.98 -40.32
CA PRO A 582 16.82 -8.72 -40.69
C PRO A 582 16.01 -7.74 -41.55
N LYS A 583 14.90 -8.20 -42.15
CA LYS A 583 14.02 -7.40 -43.02
C LYS A 583 12.82 -6.78 -42.28
N ILE A 584 12.59 -7.18 -41.04
CA ILE A 584 11.49 -6.67 -40.20
C ILE A 584 12.01 -5.42 -39.48
N ALA A 585 11.17 -4.41 -39.26
CA ALA A 585 11.56 -3.24 -38.48
C ALA A 585 11.65 -3.58 -36.98
N PHE A 586 12.49 -2.88 -36.22
CA PHE A 586 12.73 -3.19 -34.81
C PHE A 586 11.44 -3.17 -33.97
N ILE A 587 10.57 -2.18 -34.20
CA ILE A 587 9.26 -2.09 -33.54
C ILE A 587 8.35 -3.30 -33.81
N ASP A 588 8.46 -3.90 -35.00
CA ASP A 588 7.64 -5.04 -35.41
C ASP A 588 8.21 -6.38 -34.90
N CYS A 589 9.41 -6.38 -34.33
CA CYS A 589 9.97 -7.53 -33.61
C CYS A 589 9.42 -7.68 -32.19
N VAL A 590 8.68 -6.68 -31.69
CA VAL A 590 8.02 -6.81 -30.39
C VAL A 590 6.89 -7.82 -30.48
N GLN A 591 6.97 -8.85 -29.65
CA GLN A 591 5.98 -9.91 -29.55
C GLN A 591 4.84 -9.44 -28.64
N THR A 592 4.74 -9.90 -27.38
CA THR A 592 3.65 -9.48 -26.48
C THR A 592 3.74 -7.99 -26.10
N SER A 593 2.65 -7.46 -25.53
CA SER A 593 2.59 -6.07 -25.08
C SER A 593 3.45 -5.80 -23.85
N LEU A 594 4.43 -4.91 -23.99
CA LEU A 594 5.34 -4.51 -22.90
C LEU A 594 4.59 -3.76 -21.78
N ILE A 595 3.68 -2.87 -22.15
CA ILE A 595 2.98 -2.01 -21.18
C ILE A 595 1.95 -2.79 -20.36
N HIS A 596 1.29 -3.78 -20.96
CA HIS A 596 0.34 -4.63 -20.25
C HIS A 596 1.03 -5.60 -19.27
N GLU A 597 2.27 -6.00 -19.57
CA GLU A 597 3.12 -6.75 -18.64
C GLU A 597 3.52 -5.87 -17.45
N LEU A 598 3.88 -4.61 -17.70
CA LEU A 598 4.15 -3.62 -16.64
C LEU A 598 2.90 -3.28 -15.81
N ALA A 599 1.74 -3.12 -16.44
CA ALA A 599 0.48 -2.83 -15.78
C ALA A 599 0.11 -3.91 -14.75
N TYR A 600 0.40 -5.19 -15.04
CA TYR A 600 0.20 -6.29 -14.08
C TYR A 600 0.97 -6.07 -12.77
N PHE A 601 2.23 -5.64 -12.83
CA PHE A 601 3.07 -5.46 -11.63
C PHE A 601 2.62 -4.30 -10.72
N TRP A 602 1.81 -3.38 -11.25
CA TRP A 602 1.17 -2.28 -10.51
C TRP A 602 -0.35 -2.46 -10.36
N ASN A 603 -0.81 -3.72 -10.41
CA ASN A 603 -2.19 -4.08 -10.11
C ASN A 603 -3.24 -3.48 -11.08
N GLY A 604 -2.83 -3.19 -12.32
CA GLY A 604 -3.67 -2.47 -13.29
C GLY A 604 -4.99 -3.15 -13.61
N TYR A 605 -4.97 -4.46 -13.88
CA TYR A 605 -6.18 -5.22 -14.24
C TYR A 605 -7.24 -5.27 -13.13
N ASN A 606 -6.86 -5.10 -11.86
CA ASN A 606 -7.82 -5.03 -10.77
C ASN A 606 -8.50 -3.65 -10.71
N ARG A 607 -7.88 -2.63 -11.31
CA ARG A 607 -8.33 -1.22 -11.33
C ARG A 607 -9.02 -0.83 -12.65
N MET A 608 -8.79 -1.58 -13.72
CA MET A 608 -9.41 -1.36 -15.03
C MET A 608 -10.94 -1.55 -14.97
N SER A 609 -11.67 -0.67 -15.64
CA SER A 609 -13.11 -0.85 -15.91
C SER A 609 -13.34 -2.01 -16.87
N THR A 610 -14.60 -2.43 -17.02
CA THR A 610 -15.01 -3.44 -18.01
C THR A 610 -14.53 -3.09 -19.42
N GLN A 611 -14.68 -1.83 -19.84
CA GLN A 611 -14.26 -1.36 -21.16
C GLN A 611 -12.74 -1.47 -21.35
N CYS A 612 -11.96 -1.04 -20.35
CA CYS A 612 -10.50 -1.12 -20.40
C CYS A 612 -10.00 -2.58 -20.38
N LEU A 613 -10.67 -3.49 -19.66
CA LEU A 613 -10.34 -4.92 -19.66
C LEU A 613 -10.61 -5.57 -21.04
N GLU A 614 -11.73 -5.27 -21.66
CA GLU A 614 -12.05 -5.74 -23.01
C GLU A 614 -11.05 -5.21 -24.05
N LEU A 615 -10.68 -3.93 -23.96
CA LEU A 615 -9.67 -3.34 -24.80
C LEU A 615 -8.30 -4.01 -24.58
N SER A 616 -7.92 -4.27 -23.33
CA SER A 616 -6.68 -4.98 -23.01
C SER A 616 -6.61 -6.35 -23.70
N ILE A 617 -7.72 -7.12 -23.70
CA ILE A 617 -7.79 -8.42 -24.39
C ILE A 617 -7.53 -8.26 -25.90
N LYS A 618 -8.15 -7.24 -26.53
CA LYS A 618 -7.99 -6.93 -27.96
C LYS A 618 -6.57 -6.49 -28.32
N LEU A 619 -5.97 -5.61 -27.52
CA LEU A 619 -4.59 -5.14 -27.75
C LEU A 619 -3.57 -6.27 -27.58
N LEU A 620 -3.73 -7.08 -26.52
CA LEU A 620 -2.91 -8.28 -26.33
C LEU A 620 -3.03 -9.24 -27.51
N ALA A 621 -4.22 -9.36 -28.13
CA ALA A 621 -4.47 -10.25 -29.25
C ALA A 621 -3.69 -9.90 -30.54
N TYR A 622 -3.04 -8.73 -30.63
CA TYR A 622 -2.17 -8.33 -31.75
C TYR A 622 -1.16 -9.41 -32.14
N SER A 623 -0.58 -10.07 -31.15
CA SER A 623 0.51 -11.06 -31.32
C SER A 623 0.02 -12.49 -31.44
N ALA A 624 -1.29 -12.71 -31.43
CA ALA A 624 -1.87 -14.04 -31.53
C ALA A 624 -1.64 -14.64 -32.91
N SER A 625 -0.68 -15.56 -33.02
CA SER A 625 -0.46 -16.30 -34.25
C SER A 625 -1.56 -17.34 -34.48
N THR A 626 -2.26 -17.28 -35.60
CA THR A 626 -2.95 -18.43 -36.20
C THR A 626 -2.10 -18.91 -37.39
N PRO A 627 -1.35 -20.02 -37.27
CA PRO A 627 -0.53 -20.48 -38.40
C PRO A 627 -1.44 -21.10 -39.46
N THR A 628 -1.72 -20.38 -40.55
CA THR A 628 -2.00 -21.02 -41.85
C THR A 628 -0.68 -21.32 -42.53
N LYS A 629 -0.44 -22.61 -42.79
CA LYS A 629 0.79 -23.22 -43.36
C LYS A 629 1.27 -22.69 -44.74
N ASN A 630 0.74 -21.58 -45.27
CA ASN A 630 1.01 -21.15 -46.65
C ASN A 630 1.97 -19.95 -46.82
N ASN A 631 2.52 -19.37 -45.76
CA ASN A 631 3.39 -18.18 -45.91
C ASN A 631 4.89 -18.49 -46.09
N LEU A 632 5.21 -19.50 -46.91
CA LEU A 632 6.54 -19.75 -47.45
C LEU A 632 6.43 -20.20 -48.93
N SER A 633 5.70 -19.47 -49.76
CA SER A 633 5.84 -19.59 -51.22
C SER A 633 6.88 -18.58 -51.71
N GLY A 634 8.14 -18.99 -51.66
CA GLY A 634 9.22 -18.15 -52.14
C GLY A 634 10.60 -18.80 -52.25
N VAL A 635 10.79 -20.12 -52.08
CA VAL A 635 11.98 -20.85 -52.58
C VAL A 635 11.59 -22.31 -52.86
N SER A 636 12.01 -22.81 -54.01
CA SER A 636 11.64 -24.08 -54.61
C SER A 636 12.21 -25.34 -53.94
N SER A 637 11.40 -26.40 -54.06
CA SER A 637 11.76 -27.80 -54.33
C SER A 637 12.22 -28.75 -53.20
N THR A 638 11.38 -29.77 -53.05
CA THR A 638 11.64 -31.21 -52.81
C THR A 638 11.77 -31.77 -51.39
N SER A 639 10.91 -32.77 -51.17
CA SER A 639 11.04 -33.93 -50.29
C SER A 639 10.62 -33.77 -48.81
N ILE A 640 9.42 -34.27 -48.52
CA ILE A 640 9.10 -35.38 -47.60
C ILE A 640 7.67 -35.14 -47.08
N ALA A 641 6.70 -35.65 -47.84
CA ALA A 641 5.33 -35.80 -47.40
C ALA A 641 5.07 -37.31 -47.27
N SER A 642 5.14 -37.85 -46.06
CA SER A 642 4.44 -39.09 -45.67
C SER A 642 4.68 -39.43 -44.20
N SER A 643 3.93 -38.80 -43.31
CA SER A 643 3.44 -39.38 -42.05
C SER A 643 2.77 -38.27 -41.24
N ILE A 644 1.80 -38.63 -40.41
CA ILE A 644 0.90 -37.75 -39.65
C ILE A 644 -0.34 -37.29 -40.45
N SER A 645 -1.08 -38.27 -40.98
CA SER A 645 -2.55 -38.20 -40.95
C SER A 645 -3.03 -39.07 -39.79
N LYS A 646 -3.32 -38.46 -38.64
CA LYS A 646 -4.21 -39.02 -37.62
C LYS A 646 -4.74 -37.89 -36.74
N LYS A 647 -6.02 -37.58 -36.96
CA LYS A 647 -7.01 -36.92 -36.10
C LYS A 647 -6.44 -36.19 -34.87
N SER A 648 -6.41 -34.87 -34.94
CA SER A 648 -6.61 -34.02 -33.76
C SER A 648 -7.90 -33.24 -33.97
N SER A 649 -8.91 -33.53 -33.16
CA SER A 649 -10.09 -32.69 -33.00
C SER A 649 -9.66 -31.44 -32.25
N SER A 650 -9.14 -30.43 -32.96
CA SER A 650 -8.80 -29.15 -32.39
C SER A 650 -10.05 -28.27 -32.32
N THR A 651 -10.76 -28.28 -31.19
CA THR A 651 -11.59 -27.13 -30.83
C THR A 651 -10.65 -25.93 -30.71
N SER A 652 -10.79 -24.97 -31.62
CA SER A 652 -9.97 -23.75 -31.65
C SER A 652 -10.19 -22.98 -30.34
N ILE A 653 -9.15 -22.33 -29.81
CA ILE A 653 -9.25 -21.54 -28.57
C ILE A 653 -10.36 -20.47 -28.67
N GLU A 654 -10.61 -19.99 -29.89
CA GLU A 654 -11.69 -19.07 -30.25
C GLU A 654 -13.10 -19.61 -29.95
N SER A 655 -13.32 -20.93 -29.94
CA SER A 655 -14.65 -21.50 -29.65
C SER A 655 -14.96 -21.57 -28.15
N ILE A 656 -14.00 -21.25 -27.28
CA ILE A 656 -14.11 -21.45 -25.82
C ILE A 656 -14.42 -20.12 -25.11
N SER A 657 -14.06 -18.98 -25.70
CA SER A 657 -14.29 -17.65 -25.10
C SER A 657 -15.34 -16.86 -25.87
N PRO A 658 -16.23 -16.11 -25.20
CA PRO A 658 -17.12 -15.17 -25.88
C PRO A 658 -16.41 -13.94 -26.46
N ILE A 659 -15.16 -13.67 -26.02
CA ILE A 659 -14.33 -12.58 -26.53
C ILE A 659 -13.19 -13.19 -27.35
N SER A 660 -12.96 -12.67 -28.56
CA SER A 660 -11.85 -13.13 -29.39
C SER A 660 -10.50 -12.88 -28.72
N LEU A 661 -9.70 -13.93 -28.56
CA LEU A 661 -8.32 -13.85 -28.03
C LEU A 661 -7.26 -13.69 -29.13
N SER A 662 -7.70 -13.67 -30.38
CA SER A 662 -6.91 -13.43 -31.57
C SER A 662 -7.42 -12.18 -32.30
N LEU A 663 -6.49 -11.47 -32.93
CA LEU A 663 -6.80 -10.32 -33.77
C LEU A 663 -6.29 -10.57 -35.19
N VAL A 664 -7.20 -10.59 -36.15
CA VAL A 664 -6.90 -10.68 -37.57
C VAL A 664 -7.34 -9.40 -38.26
N ASN A 665 -6.57 -9.00 -39.27
CA ASN A 665 -6.94 -7.91 -40.15
C ASN A 665 -8.16 -8.34 -40.96
N LYS A 666 -9.24 -7.57 -40.91
CA LYS A 666 -10.52 -7.93 -41.55
C LYS A 666 -10.44 -7.91 -43.07
N ASP A 667 -9.57 -7.08 -43.63
CA ASP A 667 -9.42 -6.91 -45.08
C ASP A 667 -8.53 -8.00 -45.69
N THR A 668 -7.49 -8.44 -44.97
CA THR A 668 -6.52 -9.42 -45.47
C THR A 668 -6.73 -10.84 -44.92
N GLY A 669 -7.45 -10.98 -43.80
CA GLY A 669 -7.58 -12.24 -43.06
C GLY A 669 -6.28 -12.70 -42.37
N LEU A 670 -5.21 -11.89 -42.43
CA LEU A 670 -3.90 -12.20 -41.85
C LEU A 670 -3.73 -11.59 -40.46
N THR A 671 -2.77 -12.10 -39.69
CA THR A 671 -2.37 -11.51 -38.40
C THR A 671 -1.63 -10.18 -38.59
N TYR A 672 -1.76 -9.26 -37.64
CA TYR A 672 -1.02 -8.00 -37.66
C TYR A 672 0.45 -8.16 -37.29
N ALA A 673 0.77 -9.11 -36.40
CA ALA A 673 2.15 -9.40 -36.03
C ALA A 673 2.98 -9.91 -37.22
N LYS A 674 4.19 -9.34 -37.39
CA LYS A 674 5.12 -9.70 -38.46
C LYS A 674 6.12 -10.79 -38.07
N VAL A 675 6.24 -11.09 -36.77
CA VAL A 675 7.08 -12.15 -36.22
C VAL A 675 6.23 -13.23 -35.56
N PHE A 676 6.75 -14.46 -35.52
CA PHE A 676 6.11 -15.53 -34.79
C PHE A 676 6.26 -15.31 -33.28
N GLU A 677 5.18 -15.53 -32.54
CA GLU A 677 5.17 -15.45 -31.07
C GLU A 677 5.85 -16.68 -30.46
N SER A 678 6.90 -16.46 -29.68
CA SER A 678 7.60 -17.49 -28.94
C SER A 678 6.67 -18.17 -27.93
N LYS A 679 7.05 -19.37 -27.50
CA LYS A 679 6.27 -20.15 -26.54
C LYS A 679 6.05 -19.39 -25.23
N GLU A 680 7.09 -18.77 -24.67
CA GLU A 680 6.98 -18.01 -23.41
C GLU A 680 6.16 -16.73 -23.60
N GLN A 681 6.36 -16.00 -24.71
CA GLN A 681 5.62 -14.77 -25.01
C GLN A 681 4.12 -15.03 -25.15
N ARG A 682 3.75 -16.16 -25.78
CA ARG A 682 2.37 -16.64 -25.83
C ARG A 682 1.81 -16.92 -24.45
N MET A 683 2.57 -17.56 -23.57
CA MET A 683 2.11 -17.83 -22.20
C MET A 683 1.89 -16.53 -21.42
N ILE A 684 2.76 -15.54 -21.58
CA ILE A 684 2.61 -14.21 -20.97
C ILE A 684 1.31 -13.56 -21.47
N ARG A 685 1.14 -13.46 -22.79
CA ARG A 685 -0.06 -12.87 -23.41
C ARG A 685 -1.33 -13.54 -22.90
N VAL A 686 -1.38 -14.87 -22.93
CA VAL A 686 -2.57 -15.63 -22.51
C VAL A 686 -2.81 -15.52 -21.01
N THR A 687 -1.76 -15.42 -20.20
CA THR A 687 -1.90 -15.16 -18.75
C THR A 687 -2.62 -13.83 -18.52
N LEU A 688 -2.19 -12.77 -19.20
CA LEU A 688 -2.78 -11.43 -19.09
C LEU A 688 -4.23 -11.40 -19.63
N GLN A 689 -4.50 -12.08 -20.76
CA GLN A 689 -5.86 -12.20 -21.30
C GLN A 689 -6.80 -12.99 -20.37
N CYS A 690 -6.34 -14.12 -19.82
CA CYS A 690 -7.11 -14.93 -18.87
C CYS A 690 -7.40 -14.16 -17.59
N LEU A 691 -6.44 -13.34 -17.12
CA LEU A 691 -6.65 -12.47 -15.96
C LEU A 691 -7.76 -11.45 -16.24
N ALA A 692 -7.75 -10.80 -17.42
CA ALA A 692 -8.83 -9.92 -17.83
C ALA A 692 -10.18 -10.66 -17.95
N LEU A 693 -10.21 -11.86 -18.56
CA LEU A 693 -11.42 -12.70 -18.64
C LEU A 693 -11.98 -13.03 -17.25
N ARG A 694 -11.13 -13.38 -16.29
CA ARG A 694 -11.52 -13.64 -14.90
C ARG A 694 -12.20 -12.43 -14.27
N ARG A 695 -11.65 -11.23 -14.51
CA ARG A 695 -12.19 -9.96 -14.00
C ARG A 695 -13.49 -9.55 -14.68
N LEU A 696 -13.68 -9.93 -15.94
CA LEU A 696 -14.94 -9.77 -16.68
C LEU A 696 -16.02 -10.81 -16.31
N GLY A 697 -15.69 -11.80 -15.45
CA GLY A 697 -16.62 -12.84 -15.02
C GLY A 697 -16.61 -14.12 -15.86
N TYR A 698 -15.78 -14.22 -16.89
CA TYR A 698 -15.59 -15.42 -17.72
C TYR A 698 -14.60 -16.40 -17.07
N ILE A 699 -14.93 -16.84 -15.85
CA ILE A 699 -14.00 -17.53 -14.95
C ILE A 699 -13.72 -18.96 -15.44
N LYS A 700 -14.74 -19.71 -15.87
CA LYS A 700 -14.60 -21.11 -16.31
C LYS A 700 -13.85 -21.21 -17.64
N GLU A 701 -14.25 -20.38 -18.60
CA GLU A 701 -13.64 -20.24 -19.93
C GLU A 701 -12.19 -19.79 -19.80
N GLY A 702 -11.95 -18.74 -18.99
CA GLY A 702 -10.63 -18.24 -18.67
C GLY A 702 -9.73 -19.34 -18.09
N MET A 703 -10.22 -20.11 -17.12
CA MET A 703 -9.46 -21.22 -16.51
C MET A 703 -9.14 -22.33 -17.52
N GLN A 704 -10.09 -22.73 -18.38
CA GLN A 704 -9.85 -23.78 -19.37
C GLN A 704 -8.75 -23.39 -20.37
N ILE A 705 -8.76 -22.14 -20.83
CA ILE A 705 -7.75 -21.60 -21.74
C ILE A 705 -6.40 -21.51 -21.02
N PHE A 706 -6.42 -21.04 -19.78
CA PHE A 706 -5.24 -20.91 -18.94
C PHE A 706 -4.57 -22.26 -18.66
N ASP A 707 -5.36 -23.29 -18.33
CA ASP A 707 -4.88 -24.65 -18.12
C ASP A 707 -4.24 -25.23 -19.37
N LYS A 708 -4.93 -25.06 -20.51
CA LYS A 708 -4.50 -25.60 -21.79
C LYS A 708 -3.21 -24.97 -22.30
N VAL A 709 -3.04 -23.65 -22.15
CA VAL A 709 -1.93 -22.91 -22.79
C VAL A 709 -0.80 -22.60 -21.82
N VAL A 710 -1.10 -22.31 -20.55
CA VAL A 710 -0.11 -21.86 -19.57
C VAL A 710 0.26 -22.99 -18.62
N ILE A 711 -0.70 -23.54 -17.86
CA ILE A 711 -0.41 -24.54 -16.82
C ILE A 711 0.17 -25.82 -17.41
N SER A 712 -0.33 -26.30 -18.55
CA SER A 712 0.20 -27.49 -19.23
C SER A 712 1.68 -27.41 -19.64
N ASN A 713 2.22 -26.18 -19.73
CA ASN A 713 3.62 -25.93 -20.05
C ASN A 713 4.49 -25.69 -18.81
N ILE A 714 3.87 -25.45 -17.66
CA ILE A 714 4.52 -25.21 -16.37
C ILE A 714 4.50 -26.48 -15.51
N VAL A 715 3.42 -27.24 -15.54
CA VAL A 715 3.18 -28.46 -14.77
C VAL A 715 3.15 -29.65 -15.72
N GLN A 716 4.11 -30.55 -15.58
CA GLN A 716 4.20 -31.78 -16.36
C GLN A 716 3.14 -32.81 -15.89
N PRO A 717 2.77 -33.80 -16.73
CA PRO A 717 1.79 -34.83 -16.35
C PRO A 717 2.16 -35.64 -15.11
N ASP A 718 3.46 -35.76 -14.78
CA ASP A 718 3.96 -36.42 -13.57
C ASP A 718 3.97 -35.51 -12.32
N GLY A 719 3.43 -34.28 -12.46
CA GLY A 719 3.40 -33.27 -11.41
C GLY A 719 4.70 -32.47 -11.25
N LYS A 720 5.75 -32.75 -12.05
CA LYS A 720 6.98 -31.96 -12.00
C LYS A 720 6.79 -30.58 -12.60
N LEU A 721 7.48 -29.62 -12.02
CA LEU A 721 7.36 -28.21 -12.38
C LEU A 721 8.54 -27.82 -13.28
N THR A 722 8.25 -27.21 -14.42
CA THR A 722 9.24 -26.73 -15.39
C THR A 722 9.56 -25.27 -15.08
N LYS A 723 10.82 -24.98 -14.72
CA LYS A 723 11.29 -23.60 -14.51
C LYS A 723 11.43 -22.87 -15.85
N LEU A 724 11.06 -21.59 -15.85
CA LEU A 724 11.23 -20.69 -16.99
C LEU A 724 12.51 -19.88 -16.79
N ASN A 725 13.32 -19.76 -17.84
CA ASN A 725 14.64 -19.10 -17.76
C ASN A 725 14.62 -17.68 -18.36
N GLU A 726 13.80 -17.41 -19.37
CA GLU A 726 13.76 -16.10 -20.01
C GLU A 726 12.87 -15.13 -19.21
N ASN A 727 11.69 -15.60 -18.79
CA ASN A 727 10.74 -14.82 -18.00
C ASN A 727 10.33 -15.54 -16.68
N PRO A 728 11.24 -15.64 -15.69
CA PRO A 728 11.04 -16.45 -14.49
C PRO A 728 9.83 -16.04 -13.64
N TYR A 729 9.45 -14.75 -13.64
CA TYR A 729 8.30 -14.24 -12.88
C TYR A 729 6.96 -14.84 -13.31
N LEU A 730 6.85 -15.34 -14.55
CA LEU A 730 5.62 -15.91 -15.08
C LEU A 730 5.22 -17.18 -14.35
N TYR A 731 6.20 -17.96 -13.90
CA TYR A 731 5.97 -19.22 -13.20
C TYR A 731 5.17 -19.03 -11.90
N PRO A 732 5.67 -18.28 -10.88
CA PRO A 732 4.93 -18.13 -9.63
C PRO A 732 3.63 -17.37 -9.84
N THR A 733 3.60 -16.46 -10.82
CA THR A 733 2.38 -15.73 -11.25
C THR A 733 1.32 -16.69 -11.73
N ALA A 734 1.67 -17.62 -12.61
CA ALA A 734 0.67 -18.50 -13.21
C ALA A 734 0.03 -19.44 -12.18
N LEU A 735 0.83 -19.95 -11.24
CA LEU A 735 0.34 -20.79 -10.15
C LEU A 735 -0.54 -20.01 -9.18
N TYR A 736 -0.17 -18.76 -8.87
CA TYR A 736 -0.97 -17.86 -8.05
C TYR A 736 -2.34 -17.58 -8.70
N GLU A 737 -2.35 -17.19 -9.97
CA GLU A 737 -3.59 -16.94 -10.72
C GLU A 737 -4.43 -18.20 -10.87
N ARG A 738 -3.81 -19.39 -11.00
CA ARG A 738 -4.56 -20.65 -11.02
C ARG A 738 -5.26 -20.93 -9.71
N ALA A 739 -4.64 -20.60 -8.58
CA ALA A 739 -5.28 -20.69 -7.27
C ALA A 739 -6.51 -19.77 -7.18
N LEU A 740 -6.40 -18.55 -7.73
CA LEU A 740 -7.53 -17.62 -7.81
C LEU A 740 -8.67 -18.17 -8.67
N PHE A 741 -8.38 -18.75 -9.84
CA PHE A 741 -9.41 -19.43 -10.64
C PHE A 741 -10.12 -20.54 -9.87
N THR A 742 -9.36 -21.42 -9.18
CA THR A 742 -9.93 -22.46 -8.33
C THR A 742 -10.85 -21.86 -7.26
N TRP A 743 -10.36 -20.83 -6.56
CA TRP A 743 -11.09 -20.19 -5.48
C TRP A 743 -12.39 -19.55 -5.97
N LYS A 744 -12.35 -18.84 -7.10
CA LYS A 744 -13.53 -18.20 -7.66
C LYS A 744 -14.61 -19.18 -8.12
N ILE A 745 -14.24 -20.39 -8.55
CA ILE A 745 -15.20 -21.39 -9.03
C ILE A 745 -15.75 -22.21 -7.86
N ASN A 746 -14.88 -22.63 -6.94
CA ASN A 746 -15.21 -23.64 -5.94
C ASN A 746 -15.34 -23.06 -4.52
N GLY A 747 -14.95 -21.80 -4.30
CA GLY A 747 -14.93 -21.18 -2.98
C GLY A 747 -14.19 -22.05 -1.95
N ALA A 748 -14.80 -22.21 -0.78
CA ALA A 748 -14.27 -23.04 0.30
C ALA A 748 -14.11 -24.52 -0.07
N ASP A 749 -14.95 -25.06 -0.96
CA ASP A 749 -14.82 -26.47 -1.42
C ASP A 749 -13.54 -26.69 -2.24
N GLY A 750 -13.01 -25.62 -2.83
CA GLY A 750 -11.72 -25.62 -3.54
C GLY A 750 -10.51 -25.35 -2.67
N LEU A 751 -10.66 -25.15 -1.35
CA LEU A 751 -9.60 -24.67 -0.45
C LEU A 751 -8.33 -25.53 -0.53
N SER A 752 -8.47 -26.85 -0.48
CA SER A 752 -7.34 -27.79 -0.55
C SER A 752 -6.54 -27.66 -1.85
N GLU A 753 -7.23 -27.50 -2.98
CA GLU A 753 -6.58 -27.31 -4.28
C GLU A 753 -5.96 -25.91 -4.39
N CYS A 754 -6.65 -24.87 -3.92
CA CYS A 754 -6.12 -23.50 -3.86
C CYS A 754 -4.81 -23.46 -3.06
N MET A 755 -4.83 -24.06 -1.87
CA MET A 755 -3.67 -24.14 -0.99
C MET A 755 -2.50 -24.90 -1.61
N ARG A 756 -2.77 -25.93 -2.41
CA ARG A 756 -1.72 -26.62 -3.18
C ARG A 756 -1.07 -25.67 -4.19
N TRP A 757 -1.86 -25.00 -5.01
CA TRP A 757 -1.36 -24.04 -6.02
C TRP A 757 -0.58 -22.88 -5.39
N LEU A 758 -1.06 -22.34 -4.27
CA LEU A 758 -0.37 -21.27 -3.53
C LEU A 758 0.96 -21.75 -2.94
N LYS A 759 1.00 -22.95 -2.35
CA LYS A 759 2.26 -23.53 -1.85
C LYS A 759 3.26 -23.75 -2.99
N ASP A 760 2.82 -24.26 -4.13
CA ASP A 760 3.67 -24.44 -5.31
C ASP A 760 4.21 -23.09 -5.82
N SER A 761 3.37 -22.05 -5.87
CA SER A 761 3.78 -20.67 -6.19
C SER A 761 4.84 -20.14 -5.22
N GLN A 762 4.67 -20.37 -3.92
CA GLN A 762 5.57 -19.87 -2.88
C GLN A 762 6.96 -20.52 -2.93
N VAL A 763 7.05 -21.82 -3.22
CA VAL A 763 8.32 -22.58 -3.21
C VAL A 763 9.33 -22.01 -4.21
N TYR A 764 8.87 -21.55 -5.37
CA TYR A 764 9.75 -21.10 -6.46
C TYR A 764 10.02 -19.60 -6.47
N GLY A 765 9.26 -18.83 -5.70
CA GLY A 765 9.37 -17.37 -5.69
C GLY A 765 10.62 -16.81 -4.99
N GLY A 766 11.57 -17.67 -4.62
CA GLY A 766 12.85 -17.32 -3.98
C GLY A 766 14.10 -17.47 -4.88
N ASP A 767 13.96 -18.01 -6.10
CA ASP A 767 15.12 -18.37 -6.94
C ASP A 767 15.63 -17.22 -7.82
N ASP A 768 14.77 -16.29 -8.22
CA ASP A 768 15.16 -15.03 -8.87
C ASP A 768 14.80 -13.85 -7.96
N TYR A 769 15.84 -13.20 -7.42
CA TYR A 769 15.78 -12.08 -6.45
C TYR A 769 15.15 -10.78 -7.04
N GLU A 770 14.10 -10.90 -7.87
CA GLU A 770 13.63 -9.87 -8.80
C GLU A 770 12.11 -9.63 -8.68
N LEU A 771 11.32 -10.14 -9.62
CA LEU A 771 9.89 -9.83 -9.74
C LEU A 771 9.02 -10.91 -9.09
N SER A 772 9.51 -12.15 -9.04
CA SER A 772 8.86 -13.26 -8.35
C SER A 772 8.64 -12.98 -6.87
N THR A 773 9.54 -12.24 -6.21
CA THR A 773 9.36 -11.84 -4.80
C THR A 773 8.05 -11.08 -4.56
N ARG A 774 7.60 -10.25 -5.52
CA ARG A 774 6.32 -9.54 -5.42
C ARG A 774 5.14 -10.51 -5.41
N VAL A 775 5.20 -11.52 -6.27
CA VAL A 775 4.19 -12.58 -6.32
C VAL A 775 4.25 -13.41 -5.04
N THR A 776 5.43 -13.77 -4.55
CA THR A 776 5.61 -14.51 -3.29
C THR A 776 4.96 -13.81 -2.10
N MET A 777 5.07 -12.48 -2.02
CA MET A 777 4.40 -11.69 -0.97
C MET A 777 2.88 -11.79 -1.09
N LYS A 778 2.33 -11.68 -2.30
CA LYS A 778 0.89 -11.89 -2.55
C LYS A 778 0.45 -13.32 -2.20
N THR A 779 1.19 -14.32 -2.68
CA THR A 779 0.96 -15.74 -2.39
C THR A 779 0.98 -16.00 -0.89
N LYS A 780 1.94 -15.43 -0.15
CA LYS A 780 1.99 -15.57 1.31
C LYS A 780 0.78 -14.90 1.97
N ALA A 781 0.41 -13.69 1.59
CA ALA A 781 -0.75 -13.01 2.17
C ALA A 781 -2.05 -13.79 1.94
N ALA A 782 -2.19 -14.44 0.77
CA ALA A 782 -3.27 -15.36 0.45
C ALA A 782 -3.22 -16.64 1.28
N ILE A 783 -2.05 -17.28 1.42
CA ILE A 783 -1.84 -18.44 2.29
C ILE A 783 -2.23 -18.11 3.72
N ASP A 784 -1.69 -17.04 4.31
CA ASP A 784 -1.97 -16.65 5.69
C ASP A 784 -3.47 -16.37 5.92
N ARG A 785 -4.19 -15.96 4.87
CA ARG A 785 -5.65 -15.78 4.92
C ARG A 785 -6.41 -17.10 4.91
N LEU A 786 -5.96 -18.04 4.07
CA LEU A 786 -6.62 -19.33 3.88
C LEU A 786 -6.17 -20.39 4.90
N GLU A 787 -5.00 -20.26 5.53
CA GLU A 787 -4.50 -21.15 6.57
C GLU A 787 -5.40 -21.12 7.82
N ASP A 788 -5.96 -19.95 8.15
CA ASP A 788 -6.97 -19.82 9.22
C ASP A 788 -8.24 -20.65 8.92
N LEU A 789 -8.49 -20.98 7.65
CA LEU A 789 -9.63 -21.78 7.19
C LEU A 789 -9.35 -23.29 7.13
N ASN A 790 -8.09 -23.69 7.25
CA ASN A 790 -7.66 -25.06 6.97
C ASN A 790 -7.95 -25.95 8.19
N PHE A 791 -8.89 -26.90 8.02
CA PHE A 791 -9.38 -27.84 9.03
C PHE A 791 -8.31 -28.78 9.60
#